data_AF-A0A1Q3E4W7-F1
#
_entry.id   AF-A0A1Q3E4W7-F1
#
_cell.length_a   1.000
_cell.length_b   1.000
_cell.length_c   1.000
_cell.angle_alpha   90.00
_cell.angle_beta   90.00
_cell.angle_gamma   90.00
#
_symmetry.space_group_name_H-M   'P 1'
#
loop_
_entity.id
_entity.type
_entity.pdbx_description
1 polymer ?
#
loop_
_entity_poly.entity_id
_entity_poly.type
_entity_poly.pdbx_seq_one_letter_code
_entity_poly.pdbx_strand_id
1 'polypeptide(L)'
;MMSANLPVRTKLDSTIPFNVDPNRANQFQFTDAQDWFSHNIPHWRNLFSFITSPRPRILEIGSWEGRSAVFLLQNICGQGTDIGIAGSERNDQMDFEGADIVCIDHFDLFRTSAGRERFRKINHNLSLTGKPFRVLPQFSVPALMKLLEKEILKEESLGNAGDANVPEYEGVSGSEQVGFDWIYIDGSHEADDTFLDGELAWRLARKGAIFIFDDYHWDKEPEDSKHHPKKGIDTFLDLHRGEYVKLTEPEHYQVVLRKTSEMRIGFLVDKEGLSEDEGDAIKKVFGYGINVALVVDPAYAMSAAVVILSTVENTTGRITIYIVDCGLSEENKQRFLRLIDPLRANDVTMMFIALNAEGLGKELGPVWAKLDLAEVLPIERVLYLDADTLIRTSIEMLWQTDLQGQTIAAAPDVGHPMGHDQMGVKMPYFNAGVMLVDLAKMRSKSAELKQLGRSMKDSKFRDQDVLNTFYASQWKRLSLKWNAQGLGTYARYPSPERDMLRLLDPTIDTPDPAIVHFTGPVNPSVEEVLSLYVQPPTAKPWGYLGAPGHPFQAEWWAVVERTRWGYTRSQSANVATAEMDKAISDAIRDFRERVEDTYLFTSPWKIDPFMPADNKAGAFAEESSFATLFPKYREKYLREVWSAVTRALEAHGVACTLDLVHGSMSVRTTRKTYDPYIILKARDLIKLLSRGVAVTQAVKILNDDISCDIIKIGNLVRNKERFVKRRQRIIGPDGSTLKAIELLTQCYVLVQGSTVSVMGPHKSLKEVRRIVLDCMKNIHPIYRIKELMIRRELAKDPKLATESWDRFLPQFRKNHLKTSDKTAKKNERLEAKNAARTAAGLPIESSADVAAKKKVYTPFPPAQLPRKVDLQLESGEYFLKKHEKIAKESAQRRQKQTESMEKRRAERAEAFVAPAEDAAPTVEEKRKRKRKDMGSEMTRDQQEAVGTKKSKKKKHKVEEEEEK
;
A
#
# COMPACT_ATOMS: atom_id res chain seq x y z
N MET A 1 -46.31 19.29 -26.71
CA MET A 1 -47.67 19.00 -26.19
C MET A 1 -47.58 17.85 -25.22
N MET A 2 -47.86 18.07 -23.94
CA MET A 2 -48.44 17.12 -22.97
C MET A 2 -48.61 17.90 -21.66
N SER A 3 -49.81 17.93 -21.09
CA SER A 3 -50.13 18.71 -19.90
C SER A 3 -50.37 17.80 -18.71
N ALA A 4 -49.75 18.12 -17.58
CA ALA A 4 -50.07 17.57 -16.27
C ALA A 4 -50.48 18.73 -15.35
N ASN A 5 -51.64 18.62 -14.72
CA ASN A 5 -52.21 19.72 -13.92
C ASN A 5 -51.56 19.78 -12.54
N LEU A 6 -51.01 20.96 -12.19
CA LEU A 6 -50.78 21.34 -10.80
C LEU A 6 -52.03 22.05 -10.25
N PRO A 7 -52.34 21.89 -8.95
CA PRO A 7 -53.58 22.40 -8.38
C PRO A 7 -53.58 23.93 -8.27
N VAL A 8 -54.66 24.56 -8.74
CA VAL A 8 -54.92 25.97 -8.46
C VAL A 8 -55.20 26.13 -6.97
N ARG A 9 -54.34 26.88 -6.27
CA ARG A 9 -54.64 27.47 -4.96
C ARG A 9 -54.54 28.99 -5.03
N THR A 10 -55.23 29.65 -4.12
CA THR A 10 -55.50 31.09 -4.12
C THR A 10 -54.23 31.93 -4.22
N LYS A 11 -54.27 32.97 -5.06
CA LYS A 11 -53.36 34.12 -4.94
C LYS A 11 -53.46 34.65 -3.50
N LEU A 12 -52.34 35.06 -2.89
CA LEU A 12 -52.42 36.11 -1.88
C LEU A 12 -52.94 37.37 -2.57
N ASP A 13 -53.89 38.06 -1.92
CA ASP A 13 -54.47 39.26 -2.50
C ASP A 13 -53.43 40.39 -2.51
N SER A 14 -53.20 40.99 -3.69
CA SER A 14 -52.18 42.02 -3.89
C SER A 14 -52.61 43.40 -3.38
N THR A 15 -53.48 43.43 -2.35
CA THR A 15 -54.15 44.62 -1.84
C THR A 15 -54.08 44.78 -0.31
N ILE A 16 -53.26 43.98 0.39
CA ILE A 16 -52.97 44.21 1.81
C ILE A 16 -52.16 45.54 1.93
N PRO A 17 -52.69 46.60 2.56
CA PRO A 17 -52.00 47.87 2.69
C PRO A 17 -50.79 47.76 3.63
N PHE A 18 -49.93 48.78 3.62
CA PHE A 18 -48.82 48.93 4.57
C PHE A 18 -49.37 49.27 5.97
N ASN A 19 -49.94 48.27 6.64
CA ASN A 19 -50.62 48.45 7.93
C ASN A 19 -49.63 48.41 9.11
N VAL A 20 -48.65 49.31 9.06
CA VAL A 20 -48.05 49.82 10.29
C VAL A 20 -49.17 50.63 10.97
N ASP A 21 -49.56 50.22 12.18
CA ASP A 21 -50.45 51.02 13.03
C ASP A 21 -49.96 52.48 13.03
N PRO A 22 -50.75 53.45 12.53
CA PRO A 22 -50.30 54.84 12.40
C PRO A 22 -49.83 55.44 13.73
N ASN A 23 -50.30 54.91 14.87
CA ASN A 23 -49.87 55.31 16.20
C ASN A 23 -48.45 54.79 16.54
N ARG A 24 -48.02 53.67 15.97
CA ARG A 24 -46.65 53.11 16.11
C ARG A 24 -45.67 53.64 15.07
N ALA A 25 -46.12 54.05 13.89
CA ALA A 25 -45.25 54.59 12.83
C ALA A 25 -44.36 55.74 13.34
N ASN A 26 -44.94 56.67 14.12
CA ASN A 26 -44.23 57.81 14.72
C ASN A 26 -43.38 57.47 15.96
N GLN A 27 -43.23 56.18 16.32
CA GLN A 27 -42.46 55.73 17.50
C GLN A 27 -41.08 55.15 17.11
N PHE A 28 -40.90 54.73 15.86
CA PHE A 28 -39.61 54.26 15.35
C PHE A 28 -38.62 55.44 15.25
N GLN A 29 -37.38 55.20 15.69
CA GLN A 29 -36.28 56.16 15.69
C GLN A 29 -35.35 55.84 14.52
N PHE A 30 -35.66 56.40 13.36
CA PHE A 30 -34.80 56.38 12.18
C PHE A 30 -34.23 57.78 11.90
N THR A 31 -33.10 57.83 11.20
CA THR A 31 -32.52 59.06 10.68
C THR A 31 -33.08 59.33 9.28
N ASP A 32 -33.77 60.45 9.07
CA ASP A 32 -34.46 60.75 7.80
C ASP A 32 -33.50 60.86 6.60
N ALA A 33 -32.28 61.35 6.83
CA ALA A 33 -31.24 61.45 5.81
C ALA A 33 -30.52 60.11 5.50
N GLN A 34 -31.02 58.99 6.02
CA GLN A 34 -30.43 57.64 5.89
C GLN A 34 -31.52 56.58 5.63
N ASP A 35 -32.34 56.81 4.60
CA ASP A 35 -33.29 55.81 4.10
C ASP A 35 -32.74 55.08 2.87
N TRP A 36 -31.96 54.04 3.14
CA TRP A 36 -31.36 53.15 2.12
C TRP A 36 -32.24 51.95 1.76
N PHE A 37 -33.48 51.89 2.27
CA PHE A 37 -34.31 50.68 2.18
C PHE A 37 -35.68 50.88 1.53
N SER A 38 -36.36 52.01 1.73
CA SER A 38 -37.77 52.15 1.34
C SER A 38 -38.05 51.95 -0.16
N HIS A 39 -37.05 52.14 -1.03
CA HIS A 39 -37.15 51.86 -2.47
C HIS A 39 -37.21 50.37 -2.82
N ASN A 40 -36.69 49.48 -1.96
CA ASN A 40 -36.64 48.03 -2.20
C ASN A 40 -37.98 47.33 -1.84
N ILE A 41 -38.82 47.96 -1.02
CA ILE A 41 -40.12 47.44 -0.55
C ILE A 41 -41.03 46.88 -1.68
N PRO A 42 -41.22 47.57 -2.83
CA PRO A 42 -42.07 47.06 -3.91
C PRO A 42 -41.49 45.81 -4.59
N HIS A 43 -40.16 45.70 -4.70
CA HIS A 43 -39.50 44.52 -5.25
C HIS A 43 -39.65 43.34 -4.30
N TRP A 44 -39.30 43.54 -3.03
CA TRP A 44 -39.29 42.50 -2.00
C TRP A 44 -40.68 41.88 -1.77
N ARG A 45 -41.75 42.68 -1.85
CA ARG A 45 -43.13 42.19 -1.74
C ARG A 45 -43.51 41.12 -2.76
N ASN A 46 -42.91 41.14 -3.96
CA ASN A 46 -43.15 40.10 -4.96
C ASN A 46 -42.47 38.77 -4.57
N LEU A 47 -41.30 38.85 -3.90
CA LEU A 47 -40.52 37.69 -3.47
C LEU A 47 -41.18 36.90 -2.34
N PHE A 48 -42.02 37.54 -1.52
CA PHE A 48 -42.73 36.86 -0.41
C PHE A 48 -43.56 35.66 -0.88
N SER A 49 -44.02 35.67 -2.14
CA SER A 49 -44.77 34.57 -2.77
C SER A 49 -43.97 33.26 -2.90
N PHE A 50 -42.64 33.30 -2.78
CA PHE A 50 -41.78 32.11 -2.82
C PHE A 50 -41.54 31.46 -1.44
N ILE A 51 -41.90 32.15 -0.35
CA ILE A 51 -41.75 31.68 1.04
C ILE A 51 -42.88 30.70 1.34
N THR A 52 -42.55 29.41 1.47
CA THR A 52 -43.53 28.34 1.72
C THR A 52 -43.66 27.95 3.20
N SER A 53 -42.81 28.48 4.07
CA SER A 53 -42.70 28.08 5.47
C SER A 53 -43.76 28.77 6.34
N PRO A 54 -44.45 28.05 7.25
CA PRO A 54 -45.55 28.60 8.05
C PRO A 54 -45.10 29.55 9.18
N ARG A 55 -43.83 29.47 9.60
CA ARG A 55 -43.14 30.44 10.45
C ARG A 55 -41.75 30.69 9.86
N PRO A 56 -41.61 31.66 8.94
CA PRO A 56 -40.33 31.94 8.28
C PRO A 56 -39.34 32.61 9.24
N ARG A 57 -38.10 32.09 9.29
CA ARG A 57 -36.96 32.70 10.01
C ARG A 57 -36.11 33.55 9.07
N ILE A 58 -35.62 34.67 9.58
CA ILE A 58 -34.94 35.72 8.81
C ILE A 58 -33.53 35.99 9.36
N LEU A 59 -32.55 36.09 8.47
CA LEU A 59 -31.18 36.52 8.78
C LEU A 59 -30.86 37.80 8.00
N GLU A 60 -30.35 38.81 8.70
CA GLU A 60 -29.92 40.08 8.12
C GLU A 60 -28.49 40.40 8.55
N ILE A 61 -27.61 40.65 7.60
CA ILE A 61 -26.23 41.10 7.82
C ILE A 61 -26.13 42.54 7.34
N GLY A 62 -25.74 43.47 8.21
CA GLY A 62 -25.61 44.90 7.86
C GLY A 62 -26.50 45.87 8.62
N SER A 63 -27.40 45.39 9.49
CA SER A 63 -28.53 46.18 10.00
C SER A 63 -28.14 47.49 10.70
N TRP A 64 -28.26 48.62 9.99
CA TRP A 64 -27.83 49.95 10.45
C TRP A 64 -28.71 50.56 11.56
N GLU A 65 -29.97 50.85 11.25
CA GLU A 65 -31.00 51.27 12.23
C GLU A 65 -32.23 50.33 12.21
N GLY A 66 -32.21 49.29 11.35
CA GLY A 66 -33.23 48.24 11.28
C GLY A 66 -34.47 48.56 10.42
N ARG A 67 -34.43 49.50 9.47
CA ARG A 67 -35.56 49.80 8.56
C ARG A 67 -36.05 48.54 7.81
N SER A 68 -35.09 47.83 7.20
CA SER A 68 -35.19 46.50 6.59
C SER A 68 -35.79 45.47 7.55
N ALA A 69 -35.12 45.23 8.68
CA ALA A 69 -35.49 44.23 9.68
C ALA A 69 -36.90 44.45 10.27
N VAL A 70 -37.30 45.69 10.56
CA VAL A 70 -38.65 46.04 11.02
C VAL A 70 -39.70 45.73 9.95
N PHE A 71 -39.44 46.08 8.69
CA PHE A 71 -40.34 45.77 7.58
C PHE A 71 -40.50 44.26 7.36
N LEU A 72 -39.39 43.51 7.39
CA LEU A 72 -39.36 42.05 7.29
C LEU A 72 -40.18 41.40 8.42
N LEU A 73 -39.92 41.77 9.68
CA LEU A 73 -40.71 41.31 10.83
C LEU A 73 -42.20 41.62 10.69
N GLN A 74 -42.56 42.80 10.20
CA GLN A 74 -43.97 43.21 10.07
C GLN A 74 -44.72 42.47 8.95
N ASN A 75 -44.06 42.17 7.82
CA ASN A 75 -44.73 41.69 6.60
C ASN A 75 -44.55 40.19 6.34
N ILE A 76 -43.49 39.55 6.85
CA ILE A 76 -43.16 38.13 6.59
C ILE A 76 -43.46 37.24 7.81
N CYS A 77 -42.98 37.63 9.00
CA CYS A 77 -43.22 36.87 10.22
C CYS A 77 -44.70 36.99 10.65
N GLY A 78 -45.30 35.93 11.18
CA GLY A 78 -46.76 35.85 11.38
C GLY A 78 -47.34 36.86 12.39
N GLN A 79 -48.67 36.91 12.48
CA GLN A 79 -49.36 37.49 13.64
C GLN A 79 -49.53 36.39 14.70
N GLY A 80 -48.82 36.49 15.82
CA GLY A 80 -48.93 35.53 16.91
C GLY A 80 -48.17 35.97 18.16
N THR A 81 -48.83 35.87 19.31
CA THR A 81 -48.31 36.12 20.68
C THR A 81 -47.56 37.44 20.90
N ASP A 82 -48.29 38.45 21.40
CA ASP A 82 -47.67 39.52 22.21
C ASP A 82 -47.01 38.88 23.45
N ILE A 83 -45.67 38.76 23.44
CA ILE A 83 -44.90 38.39 24.63
C ILE A 83 -44.52 39.67 25.37
N GLY A 84 -44.91 39.74 26.65
CA GLY A 84 -44.84 40.97 27.44
C GLY A 84 -43.44 41.58 27.56
N ILE A 85 -43.40 42.92 27.65
CA ILE A 85 -42.16 43.71 27.73
C ILE A 85 -41.35 43.33 28.98
N ALA A 86 -40.33 42.51 28.80
CA ALA A 86 -39.33 42.14 29.80
C ALA A 86 -38.00 42.87 29.52
N GLY A 87 -38.03 44.19 29.69
CA GLY A 87 -36.87 45.07 29.50
C GLY A 87 -35.86 45.00 30.64
N SER A 88 -34.68 45.62 30.41
CA SER A 88 -33.53 45.78 31.32
C SER A 88 -32.87 44.49 31.85
N GLU A 89 -31.53 44.51 31.89
CA GLU A 89 -30.66 43.65 32.71
C GLU A 89 -30.83 42.12 32.55
N ARG A 90 -30.24 41.56 31.48
CA ARG A 90 -29.85 40.15 31.41
C ARG A 90 -28.40 40.03 30.95
N ASN A 91 -27.68 39.04 31.50
CA ASN A 91 -26.24 38.85 31.34
C ASN A 91 -25.86 38.27 29.96
N ASP A 92 -24.58 38.35 29.58
CA ASP A 92 -24.02 37.83 28.31
C ASP A 92 -24.00 36.28 28.17
N GLN A 93 -24.79 35.55 28.96
CA GLN A 93 -24.93 34.09 28.92
C GLN A 93 -26.41 33.72 29.00
N MET A 94 -26.81 32.71 28.21
CA MET A 94 -28.21 32.25 27.99
C MET A 94 -29.10 33.30 27.26
N ASP A 95 -29.85 33.01 26.18
CA ASP A 95 -30.08 31.76 25.41
C ASP A 95 -30.00 32.02 23.89
N PHE A 96 -30.41 31.03 23.07
CA PHE A 96 -30.29 31.05 21.59
C PHE A 96 -31.57 30.62 20.84
N GLU A 97 -32.71 30.59 21.53
CA GLU A 97 -33.99 30.04 21.05
C GLU A 97 -35.01 31.15 20.71
N GLY A 98 -36.00 30.82 19.89
CA GLY A 98 -37.22 31.63 19.72
C GLY A 98 -37.18 32.86 18.80
N ALA A 99 -36.03 33.29 18.26
CA ALA A 99 -35.97 34.51 17.43
C ALA A 99 -36.44 34.30 15.98
N ASP A 100 -37.43 35.11 15.55
CA ASP A 100 -37.94 35.15 14.17
C ASP A 100 -36.94 35.85 13.23
N ILE A 101 -36.29 36.92 13.69
CA ILE A 101 -35.19 37.58 12.97
C ILE A 101 -33.88 37.60 13.78
N VAL A 102 -32.77 37.37 13.09
CA VAL A 102 -31.41 37.59 13.59
C VAL A 102 -30.74 38.65 12.73
N CYS A 103 -30.44 39.80 13.33
CA CYS A 103 -29.69 40.89 12.74
C CYS A 103 -28.23 40.81 13.20
N ILE A 104 -27.29 41.06 12.30
CA ILE A 104 -25.86 41.14 12.59
C ILE A 104 -25.40 42.58 12.33
N ASP A 105 -24.99 43.26 13.40
CA ASP A 105 -24.54 44.66 13.38
C ASP A 105 -23.06 44.72 13.01
N HIS A 106 -22.77 45.36 11.87
CA HIS A 106 -21.43 45.40 11.29
C HIS A 106 -20.54 46.52 11.88
N PHE A 107 -20.96 47.27 12.91
CA PHE A 107 -20.30 48.55 13.23
C PHE A 107 -19.66 48.70 14.61
N ASP A 108 -18.34 48.89 14.57
CA ASP A 108 -17.43 49.44 15.61
C ASP A 108 -17.37 48.76 16.99
N LEU A 109 -18.12 47.69 17.25
CA LEU A 109 -18.09 46.93 18.52
C LEU A 109 -18.30 47.83 19.75
N PHE A 110 -19.28 48.73 19.68
CA PHE A 110 -19.60 49.75 20.69
C PHE A 110 -18.48 50.76 21.03
N ARG A 111 -17.40 50.83 20.25
CA ARG A 111 -16.26 51.72 20.54
C ARG A 111 -16.66 53.20 20.41
N THR A 112 -17.46 53.55 19.40
CA THR A 112 -17.86 54.95 19.17
C THR A 112 -19.19 55.30 19.86
N SER A 113 -19.42 56.60 20.10
CA SER A 113 -20.72 57.10 20.54
C SER A 113 -21.82 56.86 19.49
N ALA A 114 -21.47 56.94 18.21
CA ALA A 114 -22.39 56.68 17.10
C ALA A 114 -22.82 55.20 17.04
N GLY A 115 -21.90 54.26 17.28
CA GLY A 115 -22.22 52.82 17.33
C GLY A 115 -23.12 52.47 18.50
N ARG A 116 -22.84 52.99 19.69
CA ARG A 116 -23.74 52.83 20.85
C ARG A 116 -25.13 53.40 20.60
N GLU A 117 -25.24 54.53 19.89
CA GLU A 117 -26.52 55.14 19.53
C GLU A 117 -27.26 54.37 18.42
N ARG A 118 -26.57 53.86 17.39
CA ARG A 118 -27.16 52.96 16.38
C ARG A 118 -27.71 51.69 17.02
N PHE A 119 -26.91 51.01 17.84
CA PHE A 119 -27.35 49.80 18.54
C PHE A 119 -28.57 50.08 19.44
N ARG A 120 -28.60 51.24 20.12
CA ARG A 120 -29.77 51.69 20.89
C ARG A 120 -31.01 51.86 20.00
N LYS A 121 -30.86 52.49 18.82
CA LYS A 121 -31.95 52.69 17.85
C LYS A 121 -32.47 51.37 17.29
N ILE A 122 -31.63 50.48 16.77
CA ILE A 122 -32.09 49.20 16.19
C ILE A 122 -32.80 48.34 17.23
N ASN A 123 -32.29 48.24 18.47
CA ASN A 123 -32.99 47.50 19.53
C ASN A 123 -34.32 48.16 19.92
N HIS A 124 -34.37 49.49 20.01
CA HIS A 124 -35.63 50.24 20.22
C HIS A 124 -36.64 49.94 19.09
N ASN A 125 -36.20 50.07 17.83
CA ASN A 125 -37.03 49.87 16.64
C ASN A 125 -37.57 48.44 16.54
N LEU A 126 -36.73 47.43 16.74
CA LEU A 126 -37.17 46.04 16.74
C LEU A 126 -38.11 45.73 17.91
N SER A 127 -37.89 46.31 19.10
CA SER A 127 -38.78 46.10 20.26
C SER A 127 -40.21 46.60 20.03
N LEU A 128 -40.40 47.69 19.27
CA LEU A 128 -41.72 48.22 18.93
C LEU A 128 -42.55 47.33 18.00
N THR A 129 -41.92 46.35 17.33
CA THR A 129 -42.64 45.35 16.53
C THR A 129 -43.43 44.34 17.38
N GLY A 130 -43.03 44.14 18.64
CA GLY A 130 -43.59 43.12 19.53
C GLY A 130 -43.20 41.67 19.19
N LYS A 131 -42.30 41.45 18.22
CA LYS A 131 -41.93 40.11 17.74
C LYS A 131 -40.55 39.66 18.26
N PRO A 132 -40.26 38.34 18.32
CA PRO A 132 -38.95 37.84 18.75
C PRO A 132 -37.83 38.24 17.78
N PHE A 133 -36.84 38.98 18.27
CA PHE A 133 -35.68 39.41 17.50
C PHE A 133 -34.37 39.18 18.25
N ARG A 134 -33.26 39.16 17.52
CA ARG A 134 -31.90 39.18 18.08
C ARG A 134 -31.02 40.14 17.29
N VAL A 135 -30.23 40.96 17.97
CA VAL A 135 -29.09 41.67 17.37
C VAL A 135 -27.79 41.03 17.88
N LEU A 136 -26.88 40.66 16.97
CA LEU A 136 -25.53 40.18 17.28
C LEU A 136 -24.55 41.33 17.07
N PRO A 137 -23.93 41.90 18.14
CA PRO A 137 -23.00 43.02 18.05
C PRO A 137 -21.57 42.54 17.78
N GLN A 138 -21.41 41.67 16.80
CA GLN A 138 -20.11 41.21 16.29
C GLN A 138 -20.10 41.35 14.78
N PHE A 139 -18.93 41.63 14.22
CA PHE A 139 -18.72 41.52 12.77
C PHE A 139 -19.20 40.18 12.23
N SER A 140 -19.57 40.20 10.95
CA SER A 140 -20.30 39.14 10.27
C SER A 140 -19.71 37.75 10.45
N VAL A 141 -18.45 37.51 10.08
CA VAL A 141 -17.82 36.19 10.20
C VAL A 141 -17.87 35.63 11.64
N PRO A 142 -17.41 36.33 12.71
CA PRO A 142 -17.58 35.88 14.10
C PRO A 142 -19.04 35.66 14.54
N ALA A 143 -19.99 36.45 14.05
CA ALA A 143 -21.41 36.30 14.37
C ALA A 143 -22.03 35.07 13.68
N LEU A 144 -21.72 34.87 12.39
CA LEU A 144 -22.18 33.75 11.57
C LEU A 144 -21.60 32.42 12.05
N MET A 145 -20.33 32.39 12.47
CA MET A 145 -19.72 31.18 13.05
C MET A 145 -20.43 30.72 14.33
N LYS A 146 -20.73 31.65 15.25
CA LYS A 146 -21.53 31.37 16.46
C LYS A 146 -22.97 30.98 16.14
N LEU A 147 -23.54 31.53 15.07
CA LEU A 147 -24.89 31.19 14.63
C LEU A 147 -24.91 29.78 14.01
N LEU A 148 -23.89 29.42 13.24
CA LEU A 148 -23.71 28.09 12.65
C LEU A 148 -23.53 27.02 13.73
N GLU A 149 -22.60 27.22 14.67
CA GLU A 149 -22.43 26.41 15.89
C GLU A 149 -23.78 26.16 16.61
N LYS A 150 -24.55 27.23 16.85
CA LYS A 150 -25.85 27.20 17.53
C LYS A 150 -27.03 26.64 16.72
N GLU A 151 -26.87 26.42 15.42
CA GLU A 151 -27.88 25.77 14.59
C GLU A 151 -27.51 24.29 14.34
N ILE A 152 -26.22 23.90 14.41
CA ILE A 152 -25.78 22.49 14.49
C ILE A 152 -26.36 21.83 15.74
N LEU A 153 -26.14 22.44 16.92
CA LEU A 153 -26.59 21.88 18.20
C LEU A 153 -28.11 21.69 18.29
N LYS A 154 -28.90 22.50 17.55
CA LYS A 154 -30.36 22.35 17.41
C LYS A 154 -30.75 21.22 16.46
N GLU A 155 -29.98 21.00 15.40
CA GLU A 155 -30.17 19.89 14.46
C GLU A 155 -29.93 18.55 15.16
N GLU A 156 -28.92 18.49 16.04
CA GLU A 156 -28.65 17.34 16.91
C GLU A 156 -29.75 17.12 17.96
N SER A 157 -30.20 18.17 18.68
CA SER A 157 -31.22 18.01 19.72
C SER A 157 -32.59 17.53 19.19
N LEU A 158 -32.94 17.89 17.95
CA LEU A 158 -34.17 17.45 17.29
C LEU A 158 -34.10 16.01 16.77
N GLY A 159 -32.89 15.47 16.53
CA GLY A 159 -32.70 14.11 16.02
C GLY A 159 -33.07 13.01 17.02
N ASN A 160 -32.88 13.26 18.32
CA ASN A 160 -32.97 12.24 19.37
C ASN A 160 -34.40 11.95 19.85
N ALA A 161 -35.43 12.60 19.30
CA ALA A 161 -36.84 12.42 19.67
C ALA A 161 -37.50 11.20 18.96
N GLY A 162 -36.77 10.09 18.85
CA GLY A 162 -36.95 9.09 17.78
C GLY A 162 -37.51 7.70 18.15
N ASP A 163 -38.16 7.49 19.30
CA ASP A 163 -38.75 6.19 19.65
C ASP A 163 -40.22 6.25 20.15
N ALA A 164 -40.96 5.20 19.82
CA ALA A 164 -42.28 4.75 20.27
C ALA A 164 -43.39 5.76 20.68
N ASN A 165 -44.45 5.81 19.85
CA ASN A 165 -45.85 6.05 20.23
C ASN A 165 -46.17 7.20 21.19
N VAL A 166 -46.38 8.41 20.64
CA VAL A 166 -47.17 9.48 21.28
C VAL A 166 -48.40 9.79 20.40
N PRO A 167 -49.63 9.92 20.96
CA PRO A 167 -50.81 10.26 20.16
C PRO A 167 -50.77 11.69 19.61
N GLU A 168 -51.51 11.96 18.54
CA GLU A 168 -51.86 13.33 18.15
C GLU A 168 -52.58 14.02 19.31
N TYR A 169 -51.99 15.10 19.84
CA TYR A 169 -52.62 15.98 20.80
C TYR A 169 -52.48 17.42 20.32
N GLU A 170 -53.61 18.09 20.08
CA GLU A 170 -53.63 19.46 19.58
C GLU A 170 -53.09 20.43 20.66
N GLY A 171 -52.18 21.33 20.26
CA GLY A 171 -51.93 22.58 21.01
C GLY A 171 -50.70 22.66 21.92
N VAL A 172 -49.49 22.43 21.41
CA VAL A 172 -48.26 23.05 21.94
C VAL A 172 -47.52 23.77 20.80
N SER A 173 -47.04 25.00 21.02
CA SER A 173 -46.91 26.00 19.94
C SER A 173 -45.50 26.56 19.67
N GLY A 174 -44.52 25.66 19.47
CA GLY A 174 -43.33 25.78 18.59
C GLY A 174 -42.39 27.00 18.63
N SER A 175 -41.08 26.73 18.57
CA SER A 175 -40.08 27.63 17.95
C SER A 175 -38.86 26.90 17.33
N GLU A 176 -38.91 25.57 17.23
CA GLU A 176 -37.79 24.71 16.88
C GLU A 176 -37.78 24.38 15.38
N GLN A 177 -37.15 25.23 14.57
CA GLN A 177 -36.83 24.91 13.17
C GLN A 177 -35.45 25.47 12.80
N VAL A 178 -34.52 24.60 12.41
CA VAL A 178 -33.13 24.93 12.09
C VAL A 178 -33.01 25.80 10.83
N GLY A 179 -32.09 26.76 10.82
CA GLY A 179 -31.77 27.62 9.68
C GLY A 179 -32.89 28.60 9.26
N PHE A 180 -32.70 29.23 8.09
CA PHE A 180 -33.42 30.44 7.68
C PHE A 180 -34.08 30.35 6.29
N ASP A 181 -35.20 31.04 6.12
CA ASP A 181 -36.02 31.09 4.89
C ASP A 181 -35.80 32.38 4.08
N TRP A 182 -35.32 33.45 4.73
CA TRP A 182 -34.94 34.71 4.10
C TRP A 182 -33.58 35.16 4.63
N ILE A 183 -32.67 35.53 3.72
CA ILE A 183 -31.33 36.03 4.04
C ILE A 183 -31.06 37.29 3.21
N TYR A 184 -30.56 38.34 3.87
CA TYR A 184 -30.20 39.62 3.27
C TYR A 184 -28.80 40.06 3.74
N ILE A 185 -27.96 40.49 2.80
CA ILE A 185 -26.54 40.83 3.02
C ILE A 185 -26.24 42.23 2.45
N ASP A 186 -25.90 43.14 3.35
CA ASP A 186 -25.47 44.53 3.14
C ASP A 186 -24.25 44.81 4.06
N GLY A 187 -23.11 44.20 3.72
CA GLY A 187 -21.95 44.02 4.63
C GLY A 187 -20.98 45.21 4.71
N SER A 188 -19.68 44.92 4.74
CA SER A 188 -18.60 45.93 4.71
C SER A 188 -18.35 46.55 3.32
N HIS A 189 -19.03 46.03 2.28
CA HIS A 189 -18.81 46.30 0.85
C HIS A 189 -17.44 45.86 0.31
N GLU A 190 -16.51 45.38 1.15
CA GLU A 190 -15.29 44.69 0.70
C GLU A 190 -15.64 43.34 0.05
N ALA A 191 -14.96 43.00 -1.05
CA ALA A 191 -15.29 41.86 -1.91
C ALA A 191 -15.01 40.48 -1.26
N ASP A 192 -14.02 40.39 -0.37
CA ASP A 192 -13.67 39.16 0.36
C ASP A 192 -14.62 38.92 1.54
N ASP A 193 -14.91 39.94 2.35
CA ASP A 193 -15.96 39.88 3.38
C ASP A 193 -17.32 39.49 2.78
N THR A 194 -17.74 40.14 1.69
CA THR A 194 -19.03 39.86 1.03
C THR A 194 -19.14 38.40 0.55
N PHE A 195 -18.03 37.83 0.07
CA PHE A 195 -17.97 36.42 -0.32
C PHE A 195 -18.07 35.47 0.89
N LEU A 196 -17.37 35.78 1.99
CA LEU A 196 -17.39 34.99 3.23
C LEU A 196 -18.77 35.04 3.91
N ASP A 197 -19.39 36.21 3.97
CA ASP A 197 -20.75 36.40 4.47
C ASP A 197 -21.76 35.60 3.65
N GLY A 198 -21.61 35.62 2.32
CA GLY A 198 -22.36 34.80 1.39
C GLY A 198 -22.25 33.30 1.71
N GLU A 199 -21.05 32.73 1.71
CA GLU A 199 -20.82 31.28 1.86
C GLU A 199 -21.07 30.76 3.31
N LEU A 200 -20.90 31.60 4.34
CA LEU A 200 -21.32 31.25 5.71
C LEU A 200 -22.84 31.29 5.86
N ALA A 201 -23.53 32.32 5.34
CA ALA A 201 -24.99 32.37 5.39
C ALA A 201 -25.66 31.34 4.44
N TRP A 202 -25.00 30.95 3.35
CA TRP A 202 -25.51 29.94 2.40
C TRP A 202 -25.58 28.53 3.01
N ARG A 203 -24.75 28.23 4.01
CA ARG A 203 -24.89 27.02 4.87
C ARG A 203 -26.18 27.06 5.67
N LEU A 204 -26.48 28.21 6.27
CA LEU A 204 -27.66 28.49 7.11
C LEU A 204 -28.98 28.60 6.32
N ALA A 205 -28.91 28.79 5.00
CA ALA A 205 -30.06 28.91 4.11
C ALA A 205 -30.78 27.56 3.89
N ARG A 206 -32.10 27.52 4.11
CA ARG A 206 -32.95 26.38 3.76
C ARG A 206 -33.13 26.24 2.25
N LYS A 207 -33.56 25.06 1.79
CA LYS A 207 -34.00 24.86 0.41
C LYS A 207 -35.23 25.69 0.10
N GLY A 208 -35.24 26.37 -1.04
CA GLY A 208 -36.29 27.28 -1.45
C GLY A 208 -36.20 28.68 -0.85
N ALA A 209 -35.27 28.92 0.09
CA ALA A 209 -35.05 30.22 0.73
C ALA A 209 -34.69 31.31 -0.28
N ILE A 210 -35.06 32.55 0.06
CA ILE A 210 -34.69 33.75 -0.68
C ILE A 210 -33.41 34.33 -0.07
N PHE A 211 -32.43 34.63 -0.93
CA PHE A 211 -31.10 35.08 -0.55
C PHE A 211 -30.74 36.32 -1.37
N ILE A 212 -30.40 37.42 -0.72
CA ILE A 212 -30.25 38.75 -1.34
C ILE A 212 -28.90 39.33 -0.99
N PHE A 213 -28.10 39.67 -1.99
CA PHE A 213 -26.98 40.60 -1.88
C PHE A 213 -27.41 41.98 -2.38
N ASP A 214 -27.12 43.04 -1.62
CA ASP A 214 -27.28 44.43 -2.05
C ASP A 214 -26.06 44.93 -2.86
N ASP A 215 -26.10 46.20 -3.29
CA ASP A 215 -24.94 46.97 -3.78
C ASP A 215 -24.14 46.35 -4.94
N TYR A 216 -24.74 45.44 -5.73
CA TYR A 216 -24.06 44.77 -6.85
C TYR A 216 -23.70 45.71 -8.02
N HIS A 217 -24.40 46.85 -8.15
CA HIS A 217 -24.08 47.94 -9.07
C HIS A 217 -23.91 49.28 -8.32
N TRP A 218 -23.11 49.29 -7.25
CA TRP A 218 -22.88 50.47 -6.40
C TRP A 218 -22.04 51.53 -7.14
N ASP A 219 -22.52 52.78 -7.20
CA ASP A 219 -21.91 53.83 -8.03
C ASP A 219 -20.77 54.61 -7.33
N LYS A 220 -20.30 54.14 -6.17
CA LYS A 220 -19.33 54.85 -5.31
C LYS A 220 -17.90 54.34 -5.41
N GLU A 221 -17.71 53.06 -5.71
CA GLU A 221 -16.42 52.43 -5.95
C GLU A 221 -16.39 51.80 -7.36
N PRO A 222 -15.23 51.68 -8.03
CA PRO A 222 -15.12 50.95 -9.29
C PRO A 222 -15.49 49.46 -9.13
N GLU A 223 -16.16 48.87 -10.13
CA GLU A 223 -16.58 47.46 -10.07
C GLU A 223 -15.44 46.45 -9.90
N ASP A 224 -14.22 46.81 -10.30
CA ASP A 224 -12.99 46.02 -10.17
C ASP A 224 -12.22 46.30 -8.85
N SER A 225 -12.66 47.29 -8.07
CA SER A 225 -12.13 47.62 -6.74
C SER A 225 -12.31 46.45 -5.78
N LYS A 226 -11.39 46.31 -4.82
CA LYS A 226 -11.57 45.40 -3.68
C LYS A 226 -12.69 45.88 -2.74
N HIS A 227 -12.95 47.19 -2.73
CA HIS A 227 -13.95 47.85 -1.90
C HIS A 227 -15.37 47.83 -2.53
N HIS A 228 -15.59 46.99 -3.55
CA HIS A 228 -16.87 46.87 -4.24
C HIS A 228 -17.38 45.42 -4.19
N PRO A 229 -18.62 45.16 -3.71
CA PRO A 229 -19.06 43.82 -3.32
C PRO A 229 -19.24 42.86 -4.51
N LYS A 230 -19.50 43.39 -5.71
CA LYS A 230 -19.75 42.65 -6.97
C LYS A 230 -18.79 41.50 -7.21
N LYS A 231 -17.48 41.71 -7.02
CA LYS A 231 -16.46 40.67 -7.24
C LYS A 231 -16.59 39.49 -6.28
N GLY A 232 -17.01 39.73 -5.05
CA GLY A 232 -17.35 38.68 -4.07
C GLY A 232 -18.62 37.94 -4.48
N ILE A 233 -19.65 38.68 -4.89
CA ILE A 233 -20.93 38.14 -5.35
C ILE A 233 -20.73 37.26 -6.61
N ASP A 234 -19.98 37.71 -7.61
CA ASP A 234 -19.67 36.94 -8.82
C ASP A 234 -18.89 35.65 -8.50
N THR A 235 -17.92 35.73 -7.58
CA THR A 235 -17.17 34.54 -7.12
C THR A 235 -18.08 33.54 -6.40
N PHE A 236 -19.05 34.02 -5.62
CA PHE A 236 -20.07 33.20 -4.97
C PHE A 236 -21.03 32.56 -5.99
N LEU A 237 -21.49 33.33 -6.98
CA LEU A 237 -22.37 32.82 -8.05
C LEU A 237 -21.71 31.71 -8.87
N ASP A 238 -20.42 31.86 -9.19
CA ASP A 238 -19.66 30.84 -9.91
C ASP A 238 -19.38 29.59 -9.06
N LEU A 239 -19.13 29.74 -7.76
CA LEU A 239 -18.97 28.63 -6.83
C LEU A 239 -20.25 27.80 -6.67
N HIS A 240 -21.41 28.46 -6.57
CA HIS A 240 -22.71 27.82 -6.36
C HIS A 240 -23.51 27.59 -7.64
N ARG A 241 -22.84 27.60 -8.80
CA ARG A 241 -23.48 27.47 -10.12
C ARG A 241 -24.32 26.20 -10.26
N GLY A 242 -25.65 26.36 -10.22
CA GLY A 242 -26.64 25.28 -10.27
C GLY A 242 -27.34 24.97 -8.95
N GLU A 243 -26.87 25.52 -7.83
CA GLU A 243 -27.49 25.42 -6.51
C GLU A 243 -28.57 26.48 -6.25
N TYR A 244 -28.85 27.33 -7.25
CA TYR A 244 -29.79 28.44 -7.15
C TYR A 244 -30.52 28.74 -8.47
N VAL A 245 -31.61 29.49 -8.38
CA VAL A 245 -32.24 30.23 -9.50
C VAL A 245 -32.10 31.72 -9.22
N LYS A 246 -31.47 32.49 -10.11
CA LYS A 246 -31.44 33.96 -9.99
C LYS A 246 -32.81 34.52 -10.36
N LEU A 247 -33.34 35.42 -9.52
CA LEU A 247 -34.67 36.02 -9.67
C LEU A 247 -34.62 37.46 -10.21
N THR A 248 -33.46 38.12 -10.16
CA THR A 248 -33.26 39.48 -10.71
C THR A 248 -32.60 39.48 -12.09
N GLU A 249 -32.95 40.48 -12.90
CA GLU A 249 -32.35 40.75 -14.20
C GLU A 249 -30.88 41.23 -14.04
N PRO A 250 -30.02 41.11 -15.08
CA PRO A 250 -28.60 41.47 -14.97
C PRO A 250 -28.32 42.92 -14.53
N GLU A 251 -29.18 43.84 -14.93
CA GLU A 251 -29.09 45.30 -14.68
C GLU A 251 -29.68 45.71 -13.31
N HIS A 252 -30.23 44.78 -12.54
CA HIS A 252 -30.86 45.08 -11.25
C HIS A 252 -29.82 45.28 -10.15
N TYR A 253 -30.00 46.33 -9.34
CA TYR A 253 -29.08 46.75 -8.28
C TYR A 253 -28.81 45.66 -7.21
N GLN A 254 -29.81 44.84 -6.90
CA GLN A 254 -29.71 43.69 -6.00
C GLN A 254 -29.60 42.36 -6.76
N VAL A 255 -28.77 41.45 -6.27
CA VAL A 255 -28.74 40.05 -6.71
C VAL A 255 -29.61 39.21 -5.78
N VAL A 256 -30.79 38.84 -6.27
CA VAL A 256 -31.74 37.98 -5.57
C VAL A 256 -31.66 36.56 -6.13
N LEU A 257 -31.46 35.59 -5.25
CA LEU A 257 -31.36 34.17 -5.54
C LEU A 257 -32.45 33.40 -4.78
N ARG A 258 -32.93 32.31 -5.38
CA ARG A 258 -33.70 31.27 -4.69
C ARG A 258 -32.89 29.99 -4.63
N LYS A 259 -32.57 29.52 -3.42
CA LYS A 259 -31.76 28.32 -3.21
C LYS A 259 -32.51 27.05 -3.67
N THR A 260 -31.85 26.17 -4.41
CA THR A 260 -32.40 24.87 -4.86
C THR A 260 -31.76 23.67 -4.16
N SER A 261 -30.53 23.83 -3.65
CA SER A 261 -29.83 22.84 -2.82
C SER A 261 -30.38 22.77 -1.39
N GLU A 262 -30.05 21.71 -0.68
CA GLU A 262 -30.40 21.56 0.75
C GLU A 262 -29.54 22.47 1.66
N MET A 263 -29.93 22.55 2.92
CA MET A 263 -29.17 23.21 3.99
C MET A 263 -27.86 22.44 4.30
N ARG A 264 -26.81 23.11 4.80
CA ARG A 264 -25.46 22.50 4.96
C ARG A 264 -24.75 22.95 6.24
N ILE A 265 -25.24 22.52 7.40
CA ILE A 265 -24.85 23.09 8.70
C ILE A 265 -23.79 22.25 9.45
N GLY A 266 -23.96 20.93 9.59
CA GLY A 266 -23.13 20.02 10.39
C GLY A 266 -21.66 19.79 9.98
N PHE A 267 -20.77 20.78 10.10
CA PHE A 267 -19.31 20.62 9.92
C PHE A 267 -18.45 20.94 11.17
N LEU A 268 -19.00 21.62 12.18
CA LEU A 268 -18.20 22.46 13.10
C LEU A 268 -18.27 22.13 14.61
N VAL A 269 -18.85 21.00 15.03
CA VAL A 269 -18.99 20.64 16.47
C VAL A 269 -18.11 19.45 16.86
N ASP A 270 -17.50 19.53 18.06
CA ASP A 270 -16.71 18.45 18.67
C ASP A 270 -17.61 17.34 19.26
N LYS A 271 -17.21 16.08 19.05
CA LYS A 271 -18.10 14.90 19.16
C LYS A 271 -18.25 14.32 20.58
N GLU A 272 -18.55 15.12 21.59
CA GLU A 272 -18.84 14.60 22.95
C GLU A 272 -20.36 14.43 23.19
N GLY A 273 -20.95 13.32 22.73
CA GLY A 273 -22.31 12.93 23.18
C GLY A 273 -23.09 11.89 22.35
N LEU A 274 -22.78 11.71 21.06
CA LEU A 274 -23.59 10.89 20.14
C LEU A 274 -23.31 9.37 20.22
N SER A 275 -24.33 8.54 19.93
CA SER A 275 -24.15 7.10 19.73
C SER A 275 -23.59 6.75 18.34
N GLU A 276 -23.01 5.55 18.20
CA GLU A 276 -22.41 5.10 16.93
C GLU A 276 -23.46 4.95 15.81
N ASP A 277 -24.66 4.44 16.12
CA ASP A 277 -25.72 4.18 15.14
C ASP A 277 -26.38 5.47 14.61
N GLU A 278 -26.70 6.43 15.49
CA GLU A 278 -27.28 7.74 15.11
C GLU A 278 -26.32 8.53 14.22
N GLY A 279 -25.03 8.51 14.57
CA GLY A 279 -23.99 9.16 13.78
C GLY A 279 -23.92 8.65 12.35
N ASP A 280 -24.11 7.36 12.08
CA ASP A 280 -24.06 6.78 10.73
C ASP A 280 -25.38 6.93 9.96
N ALA A 281 -26.52 7.09 10.64
CA ALA A 281 -27.78 7.51 10.02
C ALA A 281 -27.67 8.94 9.46
N ILE A 282 -27.15 9.88 10.27
CA ILE A 282 -26.94 11.28 9.89
C ILE A 282 -26.05 11.39 8.63
N LYS A 283 -24.90 10.70 8.61
CA LYS A 283 -23.95 10.77 7.47
C LYS A 283 -24.56 10.32 6.14
N LYS A 284 -25.44 9.30 6.16
CA LYS A 284 -26.19 8.85 4.96
C LYS A 284 -27.21 9.84 4.45
N VAL A 285 -27.75 10.71 5.30
CA VAL A 285 -28.75 11.73 4.93
C VAL A 285 -28.08 12.99 4.36
N PHE A 286 -27.01 13.49 4.99
CA PHE A 286 -26.41 14.77 4.61
C PHE A 286 -25.40 14.70 3.45
N GLY A 287 -24.92 13.51 3.07
CA GLY A 287 -24.12 13.34 1.85
C GLY A 287 -22.75 14.05 1.87
N TYR A 288 -22.15 14.19 3.05
CA TYR A 288 -20.80 14.73 3.24
C TYR A 288 -19.78 13.88 2.47
N GLY A 289 -19.01 14.53 1.59
CA GLY A 289 -17.99 13.86 0.79
C GLY A 289 -16.74 13.50 1.60
N ILE A 290 -16.22 12.29 1.42
CA ILE A 290 -14.90 11.91 1.93
C ILE A 290 -13.84 12.50 1.01
N ASN A 291 -12.99 13.39 1.54
CA ASN A 291 -11.91 14.00 0.77
C ASN A 291 -10.64 13.15 0.86
N VAL A 292 -10.15 12.66 -0.28
CA VAL A 292 -8.93 11.86 -0.40
C VAL A 292 -7.91 12.61 -1.23
N ALA A 293 -6.65 12.66 -0.82
CA ALA A 293 -5.56 13.24 -1.61
C ALA A 293 -4.43 12.25 -1.88
N LEU A 294 -3.88 12.33 -3.09
CA LEU A 294 -2.71 11.58 -3.53
C LEU A 294 -1.71 12.53 -4.21
N VAL A 295 -0.42 12.38 -3.91
CA VAL A 295 0.68 12.95 -4.69
C VAL A 295 1.09 11.91 -5.72
N VAL A 296 1.07 12.25 -7.02
CA VAL A 296 1.24 11.25 -8.09
C VAL A 296 2.16 11.75 -9.20
N ASP A 297 3.27 11.03 -9.40
CA ASP A 297 4.16 11.17 -10.57
C ASP A 297 3.84 10.11 -11.66
N PRO A 298 4.43 10.21 -12.86
CA PRO A 298 4.18 9.27 -13.96
C PRO A 298 4.58 7.80 -13.68
N ALA A 299 5.52 7.53 -12.78
CA ALA A 299 5.95 6.18 -12.43
C ALA A 299 4.98 5.52 -11.43
N TYR A 300 4.37 6.30 -10.54
CA TYR A 300 3.34 5.85 -9.59
C TYR A 300 1.90 5.93 -10.13
N ALA A 301 1.69 6.43 -11.35
CA ALA A 301 0.34 6.60 -11.91
C ALA A 301 -0.48 5.29 -11.98
N MET A 302 0.17 4.14 -12.26
CA MET A 302 -0.49 2.83 -12.25
C MET A 302 -0.92 2.39 -10.85
N SER A 303 -0.11 2.66 -9.82
CA SER A 303 -0.43 2.24 -8.46
C SER A 303 -1.43 3.20 -7.80
N ALA A 304 -1.38 4.50 -8.11
CA ALA A 304 -2.44 5.45 -7.78
C ALA A 304 -3.81 5.00 -8.34
N ALA A 305 -3.85 4.40 -9.53
CA ALA A 305 -5.08 3.84 -10.09
C ALA A 305 -5.65 2.68 -9.26
N VAL A 306 -4.80 1.91 -8.57
CA VAL A 306 -5.22 0.88 -7.60
C VAL A 306 -5.79 1.52 -6.34
N VAL A 307 -5.13 2.55 -5.79
CA VAL A 307 -5.66 3.29 -4.62
C VAL A 307 -7.04 3.87 -4.94
N ILE A 308 -7.17 4.58 -6.06
CA ILE A 308 -8.42 5.20 -6.53
C ILE A 308 -9.52 4.16 -6.70
N LEU A 309 -9.29 3.10 -7.48
CA LEU A 309 -10.33 2.10 -7.75
C LEU A 309 -10.71 1.34 -6.47
N SER A 310 -9.73 0.91 -5.67
CA SER A 310 -10.02 0.20 -4.42
C SER A 310 -10.70 1.08 -3.36
N THR A 311 -10.47 2.40 -3.36
CA THR A 311 -11.21 3.35 -2.51
C THR A 311 -12.68 3.40 -2.92
N VAL A 312 -12.94 3.61 -4.22
CA VAL A 312 -14.28 3.76 -4.81
C VAL A 312 -15.13 2.48 -4.76
N GLU A 313 -14.49 1.31 -4.80
CA GLU A 313 -15.17 0.02 -4.69
C GLU A 313 -15.55 -0.35 -3.26
N ASN A 314 -14.73 0.01 -2.26
CA ASN A 314 -14.96 -0.36 -0.86
C ASN A 314 -15.71 0.70 -0.03
N THR A 315 -15.88 1.92 -0.55
CA THR A 315 -16.42 3.06 0.20
C THR A 315 -17.67 3.62 -0.47
N THR A 316 -18.81 3.53 0.22
CA THR A 316 -20.11 4.08 -0.22
C THR A 316 -20.23 5.57 0.07
N GLY A 317 -21.15 6.26 -0.61
CA GLY A 317 -21.35 7.70 -0.46
C GLY A 317 -20.41 8.55 -1.33
N ARG A 318 -20.48 9.87 -1.16
CA ARG A 318 -19.74 10.84 -1.97
C ARG A 318 -18.24 10.82 -1.63
N ILE A 319 -17.38 10.91 -2.65
CA ILE A 319 -15.92 10.91 -2.50
C ILE A 319 -15.33 11.97 -3.42
N THR A 320 -14.44 12.82 -2.92
CA THR A 320 -13.67 13.77 -3.74
C THR A 320 -12.20 13.38 -3.72
N ILE A 321 -11.67 13.03 -4.89
CA ILE A 321 -10.29 12.55 -5.07
C ILE A 321 -9.44 13.67 -5.67
N TYR A 322 -8.53 14.21 -4.87
CA TYR A 322 -7.57 15.22 -5.25
C TYR A 322 -6.24 14.57 -5.67
N ILE A 323 -5.85 14.75 -6.92
CA ILE A 323 -4.60 14.24 -7.48
C ILE A 323 -3.66 15.43 -7.69
N VAL A 324 -2.63 15.51 -6.85
CA VAL A 324 -1.58 16.53 -6.97
C VAL A 324 -0.63 16.12 -8.09
N ASP A 325 -0.70 16.85 -9.19
CA ASP A 325 -0.04 16.55 -10.46
C ASP A 325 1.46 16.87 -10.40
N CYS A 326 2.28 15.81 -10.38
CA CYS A 326 3.74 15.89 -10.39
C CYS A 326 4.33 15.59 -11.79
N GLY A 327 3.61 15.91 -12.87
CA GLY A 327 4.06 15.76 -14.25
C GLY A 327 3.33 14.67 -15.05
N LEU A 328 2.08 14.36 -14.69
CA LEU A 328 1.22 13.39 -15.37
C LEU A 328 0.89 13.82 -16.80
N SER A 329 1.04 12.91 -17.76
CA SER A 329 0.58 13.15 -19.12
C SER A 329 -0.96 13.12 -19.21
N GLU A 330 -1.52 13.78 -20.23
CA GLU A 330 -2.96 13.83 -20.44
C GLU A 330 -3.59 12.45 -20.69
N GLU A 331 -2.85 11.49 -21.27
CA GLU A 331 -3.32 10.11 -21.39
C GLU A 331 -3.50 9.45 -20.02
N ASN A 332 -2.65 9.76 -19.03
CA ASN A 332 -2.78 9.25 -17.67
C ASN A 332 -3.99 9.90 -16.96
N LYS A 333 -4.19 11.21 -17.11
CA LYS A 333 -5.38 11.92 -16.57
C LYS A 333 -6.67 11.36 -17.16
N GLN A 334 -6.72 11.18 -18.48
CA GLN A 334 -7.84 10.51 -19.15
C GLN A 334 -8.01 9.04 -18.75
N ARG A 335 -6.95 8.31 -18.36
CA ARG A 335 -7.09 6.94 -17.82
C ARG A 335 -7.72 6.97 -16.43
N PHE A 336 -7.27 7.85 -15.53
CA PHE A 336 -7.86 8.03 -14.20
C PHE A 336 -9.36 8.36 -14.26
N LEU A 337 -9.75 9.32 -15.10
CA LEU A 337 -11.16 9.69 -15.32
C LEU A 337 -12.01 8.53 -15.89
N ARG A 338 -11.39 7.53 -16.52
CA ARG A 338 -12.05 6.30 -17.04
C ARG A 338 -11.97 5.10 -16.07
N LEU A 339 -11.53 5.30 -14.83
CA LEU A 339 -11.62 4.29 -13.76
C LEU A 339 -12.98 4.30 -13.05
N ILE A 340 -13.64 5.46 -12.99
CA ILE A 340 -14.92 5.62 -12.31
C ILE A 340 -16.02 4.98 -13.18
N ASP A 341 -16.81 4.09 -12.59
CA ASP A 341 -17.98 3.52 -13.25
C ASP A 341 -19.03 4.62 -13.52
N PRO A 342 -19.64 4.70 -14.72
CA PRO A 342 -20.71 5.67 -15.01
C PRO A 342 -21.85 5.69 -13.99
N LEU A 343 -22.15 4.58 -13.32
CA LEU A 343 -23.14 4.48 -12.25
C LEU A 343 -22.70 5.17 -10.94
N ARG A 344 -21.39 5.37 -10.73
CA ARG A 344 -20.81 6.08 -9.58
C ARG A 344 -20.34 7.51 -9.89
N ALA A 345 -20.47 7.97 -11.14
CA ALA A 345 -19.98 9.27 -11.58
C ALA A 345 -20.62 10.48 -10.86
N ASN A 346 -21.82 10.32 -10.28
CA ASN A 346 -22.47 11.36 -9.48
C ASN A 346 -21.98 11.41 -8.01
N ASP A 347 -21.36 10.33 -7.52
CA ASP A 347 -20.80 10.24 -6.17
C ASP A 347 -19.32 10.62 -6.12
N VAL A 348 -18.56 10.26 -7.16
CA VAL A 348 -17.10 10.33 -7.17
C VAL A 348 -16.62 11.47 -8.05
N THR A 349 -16.18 12.55 -7.41
CA THR A 349 -15.52 13.68 -8.07
C THR A 349 -14.00 13.46 -8.09
N MET A 350 -13.34 13.81 -9.18
CA MET A 350 -11.88 13.73 -9.32
C MET A 350 -11.33 15.06 -9.81
N MET A 351 -10.34 15.61 -9.10
CA MET A 351 -9.73 16.91 -9.38
C MET A 351 -8.22 16.76 -9.51
N PHE A 352 -7.66 17.22 -10.63
CA PHE A 352 -6.22 17.35 -10.81
C PHE A 352 -5.80 18.76 -10.40
N ILE A 353 -4.84 18.88 -9.50
CA ILE A 353 -4.32 20.18 -9.04
C ILE A 353 -2.81 20.23 -9.26
N ALA A 354 -2.33 21.28 -9.92
CA ALA A 354 -0.91 21.50 -10.19
C ALA A 354 -0.18 22.04 -8.95
N LEU A 355 1.09 21.66 -8.79
CA LEU A 355 1.95 22.23 -7.75
C LEU A 355 2.22 23.73 -7.93
N ASN A 356 2.08 24.47 -6.83
CA ASN A 356 2.44 25.89 -6.71
C ASN A 356 3.88 26.12 -7.23
N ALA A 357 4.14 27.26 -7.87
CA ALA A 357 5.45 27.65 -8.35
C ALA A 357 6.51 27.67 -7.24
N GLU A 358 6.11 28.05 -6.02
CA GLU A 358 6.95 28.16 -4.82
C GLU A 358 6.78 26.96 -3.85
N GLY A 359 6.23 25.85 -4.35
CA GLY A 359 6.07 24.60 -3.58
C GLY A 359 7.35 23.77 -3.50
N LEU A 360 7.60 23.12 -2.36
CA LEU A 360 8.78 22.26 -2.17
C LEU A 360 8.79 21.05 -3.10
N GLY A 361 7.61 20.52 -3.48
CA GLY A 361 7.48 19.47 -4.50
C GLY A 361 8.02 19.87 -5.87
N LYS A 362 8.14 21.17 -6.14
CA LYS A 362 8.67 21.74 -7.38
C LYS A 362 10.13 22.20 -7.27
N GLU A 363 10.52 22.69 -6.09
CA GLU A 363 11.90 23.09 -5.76
C GLU A 363 12.84 21.88 -5.55
N LEU A 364 12.37 20.88 -4.81
CA LEU A 364 13.16 19.72 -4.34
C LEU A 364 12.67 18.37 -4.92
N GLY A 365 11.58 18.39 -5.70
CA GLY A 365 11.03 17.25 -6.43
C GLY A 365 9.87 16.50 -5.73
N PRO A 366 9.17 15.60 -6.44
CA PRO A 366 7.81 15.15 -6.08
C PRO A 366 7.63 14.57 -4.67
N VAL A 367 8.66 13.97 -4.07
CA VAL A 367 8.61 13.44 -2.70
C VAL A 367 8.22 14.51 -1.67
N TRP A 368 8.62 15.77 -1.91
CA TRP A 368 8.36 16.90 -1.03
C TRP A 368 6.95 17.51 -1.17
N ALA A 369 6.20 17.13 -2.20
CA ALA A 369 4.86 17.67 -2.48
C ALA A 369 3.84 17.40 -1.36
N LYS A 370 4.08 16.41 -0.48
CA LYS A 370 3.24 16.20 0.72
C LYS A 370 3.19 17.44 1.64
N LEU A 371 4.26 18.23 1.69
CA LEU A 371 4.31 19.44 2.52
C LEU A 371 3.53 20.61 1.92
N ASP A 372 3.27 20.60 0.61
CA ASP A 372 2.53 21.65 -0.11
C ASP A 372 1.00 21.46 -0.04
N LEU A 373 0.50 20.30 0.43
CA LEU A 373 -0.93 19.95 0.45
C LEU A 373 -1.82 21.02 1.10
N ALA A 374 -1.33 21.67 2.16
CA ALA A 374 -2.05 22.71 2.89
C ALA A 374 -2.33 23.97 2.06
N GLU A 375 -1.45 24.30 1.11
CA GLU A 375 -1.62 25.46 0.21
C GLU A 375 -2.33 25.08 -1.08
N VAL A 376 -2.09 23.86 -1.58
CA VAL A 376 -2.54 23.39 -2.90
C VAL A 376 -3.99 22.91 -2.89
N LEU A 377 -4.48 22.32 -1.80
CA LEU A 377 -5.85 21.78 -1.74
C LEU A 377 -6.85 22.84 -1.22
N PRO A 378 -8.03 23.03 -1.85
CA PRO A 378 -9.02 24.02 -1.41
C PRO A 378 -9.98 23.49 -0.32
N ILE A 379 -9.46 22.75 0.67
CA ILE A 379 -10.25 22.07 1.72
C ILE A 379 -9.59 22.18 3.10
N GLU A 380 -10.37 21.96 4.16
CA GLU A 380 -9.90 22.04 5.55
C GLU A 380 -9.48 20.69 6.15
N ARG A 381 -10.01 19.58 5.63
CA ARG A 381 -9.73 18.21 6.12
C ARG A 381 -9.51 17.27 4.95
N VAL A 382 -8.51 16.39 5.04
CA VAL A 382 -8.19 15.42 3.99
C VAL A 382 -7.66 14.10 4.56
N LEU A 383 -7.99 12.98 3.91
CA LEU A 383 -7.26 11.73 4.07
C LEU A 383 -6.19 11.64 2.98
N TYR A 384 -4.92 11.82 3.36
CA TYR A 384 -3.78 11.58 2.48
C TYR A 384 -3.49 10.08 2.38
N LEU A 385 -3.30 9.59 1.16
CA LEU A 385 -2.89 8.22 0.84
C LEU A 385 -1.70 8.25 -0.14
N ASP A 386 -0.60 7.58 0.22
CA ASP A 386 0.49 7.33 -0.72
C ASP A 386 0.02 6.42 -1.87
N ALA A 387 0.56 6.69 -3.06
CA ALA A 387 0.17 6.08 -4.31
C ALA A 387 0.50 4.57 -4.43
N ASP A 388 1.03 3.93 -3.39
CA ASP A 388 1.36 2.52 -3.29
C ASP A 388 0.56 1.77 -2.20
N THR A 389 -0.55 2.34 -1.78
CA THR A 389 -1.52 1.70 -0.88
C THR A 389 -2.51 0.80 -1.63
N LEU A 390 -3.27 0.00 -0.88
CA LEU A 390 -4.39 -0.83 -1.33
C LEU A 390 -5.47 -0.79 -0.25
N ILE A 391 -6.66 -0.34 -0.63
CA ILE A 391 -7.81 -0.24 0.27
C ILE A 391 -8.61 -1.55 0.20
N ARG A 392 -8.94 -2.12 1.37
CA ARG A 392 -9.64 -3.42 1.49
C ARG A 392 -10.99 -3.34 2.21
N THR A 393 -11.27 -2.22 2.88
CA THR A 393 -12.55 -1.92 3.54
C THR A 393 -12.88 -0.44 3.37
N SER A 394 -14.11 -0.02 3.67
CA SER A 394 -14.49 1.40 3.68
C SER A 394 -13.51 2.24 4.51
N ILE A 395 -13.06 3.36 3.96
CA ILE A 395 -12.24 4.36 4.68
C ILE A 395 -13.07 5.31 5.55
N GLU A 396 -14.39 5.12 5.60
CA GLU A 396 -15.32 5.99 6.34
C GLU A 396 -14.99 6.08 7.83
N MET A 397 -14.79 4.97 8.54
CA MET A 397 -14.38 4.99 9.96
C MET A 397 -13.05 5.74 10.19
N LEU A 398 -12.12 5.66 9.24
CA LEU A 398 -10.86 6.40 9.29
C LEU A 398 -11.11 7.91 9.08
N TRP A 399 -11.89 8.29 8.06
CA TRP A 399 -12.29 9.68 7.82
C TRP A 399 -13.02 10.30 9.03
N GLN A 400 -13.90 9.53 9.67
CA GLN A 400 -14.68 9.94 10.84
C GLN A 400 -13.83 10.11 12.12
N THR A 401 -12.60 9.58 12.17
CA THR A 401 -11.76 9.53 13.37
C THR A 401 -11.49 10.92 13.93
N ASP A 402 -11.76 11.10 15.23
CA ASP A 402 -11.43 12.33 15.95
C ASP A 402 -9.90 12.52 16.09
N LEU A 403 -9.45 13.73 15.80
CA LEU A 403 -8.05 14.16 15.87
C LEU A 403 -7.64 14.64 17.27
N GLN A 404 -8.57 14.90 18.20
CA GLN A 404 -8.31 15.35 19.58
C GLN A 404 -7.41 16.59 19.61
N GLY A 405 -7.84 17.63 18.89
CA GLY A 405 -7.11 18.88 18.70
C GLY A 405 -5.88 18.82 17.79
N GLN A 406 -5.29 17.64 17.55
CA GLN A 406 -4.05 17.48 16.79
C GLN A 406 -4.20 17.86 15.31
N THR A 407 -3.10 18.20 14.64
CA THR A 407 -3.09 18.51 13.19
C THR A 407 -3.11 17.25 12.32
N ILE A 408 -2.53 16.14 12.80
CA ILE A 408 -2.37 14.90 12.04
C ILE A 408 -2.78 13.70 12.89
N ALA A 409 -3.48 12.75 12.29
CA ALA A 409 -3.55 11.36 12.75
C ALA A 409 -2.82 10.44 11.76
N ALA A 410 -1.93 9.59 12.27
CA ALA A 410 -1.09 8.69 11.49
C ALA A 410 -0.83 7.38 12.26
N ALA A 411 -0.34 6.35 11.60
CA ALA A 411 0.05 5.10 12.25
C ALA A 411 1.55 5.11 12.62
N PRO A 412 1.97 4.45 13.73
CA PRO A 412 3.39 4.36 14.08
C PRO A 412 4.16 3.63 12.97
N ASP A 413 5.42 4.00 12.74
CA ASP A 413 6.25 3.30 11.77
C ASP A 413 6.68 1.92 12.32
N VAL A 414 6.59 0.87 11.50
CA VAL A 414 6.84 -0.51 11.91
C VAL A 414 8.33 -0.87 11.91
N GLY A 415 9.16 -0.18 11.11
CA GLY A 415 10.61 -0.35 11.10
C GLY A 415 11.33 0.56 12.10
N HIS A 416 10.80 1.76 12.33
CA HIS A 416 11.42 2.79 13.16
C HIS A 416 10.42 3.47 14.13
N PRO A 417 9.71 2.75 15.02
CA PRO A 417 8.64 3.31 15.87
C PRO A 417 9.09 4.39 16.86
N MET A 418 10.40 4.48 17.12
CA MET A 418 11.03 5.49 17.98
C MET A 418 12.05 6.36 17.21
N GLY A 419 11.93 6.45 15.89
CA GLY A 419 12.87 7.11 14.99
C GLY A 419 14.09 6.24 14.64
N HIS A 420 14.90 6.73 13.69
CA HIS A 420 16.14 6.07 13.25
C HIS A 420 17.38 6.87 13.68
N ASP A 421 18.55 6.23 13.71
CA ASP A 421 19.75 6.78 14.37
C ASP A 421 20.18 8.17 13.88
N GLN A 422 20.04 8.46 12.58
CA GLN A 422 20.35 9.78 12.00
C GLN A 422 19.45 10.93 12.49
N MET A 423 18.30 10.67 13.15
CA MET A 423 17.50 11.72 13.81
C MET A 423 18.18 12.26 15.08
N GLY A 424 19.16 11.53 15.65
CA GLY A 424 19.87 11.89 16.89
C GLY A 424 19.04 11.77 18.17
N VAL A 425 17.71 11.89 18.08
CA VAL A 425 16.75 11.82 19.20
C VAL A 425 15.82 10.62 18.99
N LYS A 426 15.56 9.85 20.06
CA LYS A 426 14.54 8.79 20.04
C LYS A 426 13.21 9.34 20.51
N MET A 427 12.21 9.32 19.63
CA MET A 427 10.90 9.96 19.81
C MET A 427 9.83 9.15 19.05
N PRO A 428 8.56 9.12 19.51
CA PRO A 428 7.50 8.37 18.82
C PRO A 428 7.37 8.84 17.36
N TYR A 429 7.53 7.90 16.42
CA TYR A 429 7.70 8.21 15.00
C TYR A 429 6.66 7.45 14.16
N PHE A 430 6.03 8.17 13.22
CA PHE A 430 4.91 7.72 12.41
C PHE A 430 5.25 7.59 10.93
N ASN A 431 4.52 6.70 10.26
CA ASN A 431 4.63 6.48 8.83
C ASN A 431 3.70 7.45 8.07
N ALA A 432 4.25 8.26 7.17
CA ALA A 432 3.55 9.37 6.50
C ALA A 432 2.71 8.95 5.27
N GLY A 433 2.66 7.66 4.92
CA GLY A 433 1.92 7.18 3.74
C GLY A 433 0.42 7.00 3.92
N VAL A 434 -0.09 7.08 5.15
CA VAL A 434 -1.53 7.22 5.44
C VAL A 434 -1.68 8.22 6.57
N MET A 435 -2.28 9.38 6.29
CA MET A 435 -2.47 10.45 7.26
C MET A 435 -3.85 11.08 7.11
N LEU A 436 -4.57 11.24 8.21
CA LEU A 436 -5.77 12.08 8.27
C LEU A 436 -5.33 13.46 8.80
N VAL A 437 -5.51 14.50 8.00
CA VAL A 437 -4.88 15.81 8.22
C VAL A 437 -5.92 16.92 8.30
N ASP A 438 -5.77 17.74 9.34
CA ASP A 438 -6.40 19.06 9.48
C ASP A 438 -5.55 20.09 8.71
N LEU A 439 -5.95 20.36 7.47
CA LEU A 439 -5.27 21.31 6.60
C LEU A 439 -5.47 22.76 7.08
N ALA A 440 -6.56 23.08 7.78
CA ALA A 440 -6.76 24.41 8.35
C ALA A 440 -5.66 24.73 9.38
N LYS A 441 -5.40 23.81 10.32
CA LYS A 441 -4.25 23.90 11.24
C LYS A 441 -2.92 23.84 10.50
N MET A 442 -2.77 22.96 9.50
CA MET A 442 -1.51 22.84 8.73
C MET A 442 -1.15 24.13 7.98
N ARG A 443 -2.13 24.83 7.39
CA ARG A 443 -1.94 26.14 6.71
C ARG A 443 -1.31 27.17 7.64
N SER A 444 -1.80 27.28 8.87
CA SER A 444 -1.30 28.27 9.85
C SER A 444 0.20 28.14 10.18
N LYS A 445 0.83 27.01 9.81
CA LYS A 445 2.24 26.73 10.01
C LYS A 445 3.00 26.34 8.73
N SER A 446 2.43 26.53 7.53
CA SER A 446 3.04 26.02 6.29
C SER A 446 4.43 26.61 6.02
N ALA A 447 4.64 27.91 6.35
CA ALA A 447 5.92 28.58 6.20
C ALA A 447 7.03 27.96 7.08
N GLU A 448 6.74 27.66 8.35
CA GLU A 448 7.67 27.02 9.29
C GLU A 448 8.01 25.59 8.82
N LEU A 449 6.98 24.82 8.44
CA LEU A 449 7.13 23.46 7.93
C LEU A 449 7.99 23.42 6.65
N LYS A 450 7.80 24.38 5.74
CA LYS A 450 8.61 24.53 4.53
C LYS A 450 10.06 24.94 4.83
N GLN A 451 10.27 25.82 5.82
CA GLN A 451 11.62 26.21 6.24
C GLN A 451 12.39 25.01 6.82
N LEU A 452 11.72 24.17 7.63
CA LEU A 452 12.29 22.92 8.12
C LEU A 452 12.54 21.93 6.97
N GLY A 453 11.62 21.84 6.00
CA GLY A 453 11.81 21.06 4.76
C GLY A 453 13.10 21.39 4.03
N ARG A 454 13.38 22.68 3.81
CA ARG A 454 14.62 23.14 3.15
C ARG A 454 15.88 22.84 3.97
N SER A 455 15.82 22.90 5.31
CA SER A 455 16.98 22.61 6.16
C SER A 455 17.28 21.10 6.28
N MET A 456 16.25 20.25 6.18
CA MET A 456 16.35 18.78 6.26
C MET A 456 16.35 18.08 4.90
N LYS A 457 16.66 18.79 3.80
CA LYS A 457 16.58 18.27 2.42
C LYS A 457 17.37 16.95 2.17
N ASP A 458 18.46 16.74 2.93
CA ASP A 458 19.37 15.60 2.81
C ASP A 458 19.06 14.48 3.84
N SER A 459 17.91 14.54 4.51
CA SER A 459 17.46 13.51 5.48
C SER A 459 17.02 12.20 4.80
N LYS A 460 17.00 11.11 5.58
CA LYS A 460 16.88 9.73 5.10
C LYS A 460 15.53 9.42 4.47
N PHE A 461 14.45 9.84 5.14
CA PHE A 461 13.06 9.69 4.72
C PHE A 461 12.38 11.05 4.43
N ARG A 462 13.19 12.13 4.30
CA ARG A 462 12.79 13.41 3.69
C ARG A 462 11.57 14.07 4.35
N ASP A 463 10.45 14.10 3.64
CA ASP A 463 9.20 14.69 4.09
C ASP A 463 8.65 13.98 5.34
N GLN A 464 8.85 12.66 5.47
CA GLN A 464 8.47 11.91 6.67
C GLN A 464 9.31 12.32 7.89
N ASP A 465 10.62 12.56 7.73
CA ASP A 465 11.49 13.00 8.82
C ASP A 465 11.14 14.43 9.25
N VAL A 466 10.78 15.29 8.30
CA VAL A 466 10.32 16.67 8.55
C VAL A 466 8.97 16.69 9.26
N LEU A 467 7.99 15.91 8.81
CA LEU A 467 6.70 15.79 9.49
C LEU A 467 6.84 15.24 10.91
N ASN A 468 7.67 14.22 11.12
CA ASN A 468 7.96 13.68 12.44
C ASN A 468 8.70 14.67 13.34
N THR A 469 9.65 15.44 12.80
CA THR A 469 10.38 16.47 13.56
C THR A 469 9.48 17.65 13.92
N PHE A 470 8.62 18.08 13.01
CA PHE A 470 7.74 19.24 13.19
C PHE A 470 6.59 18.97 14.14
N TYR A 471 5.89 17.85 13.96
CA TYR A 471 4.73 17.50 14.79
C TYR A 471 5.13 16.73 16.06
N ALA A 472 6.22 15.95 16.05
CA ALA A 472 6.81 15.30 17.22
C ALA A 472 5.84 14.51 18.12
N SER A 473 5.32 15.13 19.18
CA SER A 473 4.33 14.52 20.11
C SER A 473 2.88 14.99 19.86
N GLN A 474 2.66 15.81 18.84
CA GLN A 474 1.39 16.47 18.50
C GLN A 474 0.68 15.77 17.31
N TRP A 475 0.56 14.44 17.38
CA TRP A 475 -0.18 13.63 16.42
C TRP A 475 -1.00 12.54 17.12
N LYS A 476 -2.17 12.24 16.55
CA LYS A 476 -3.11 11.23 17.05
C LYS A 476 -2.73 9.86 16.49
N ARG A 477 -2.37 8.92 17.37
CA ARG A 477 -1.92 7.58 16.98
C ARG A 477 -3.08 6.71 16.50
N LEU A 478 -3.04 6.31 15.23
CA LEU A 478 -3.95 5.34 14.60
C LEU A 478 -3.52 3.89 14.86
N SER A 479 -4.48 2.98 14.70
CA SER A 479 -4.21 1.54 14.62
C SER A 479 -3.48 1.17 13.33
N LEU A 480 -2.55 0.20 13.41
CA LEU A 480 -1.85 -0.36 12.25
C LEU A 480 -2.80 -1.05 11.24
N LYS A 481 -4.05 -1.34 11.62
CA LYS A 481 -5.12 -1.75 10.68
C LYS A 481 -5.29 -0.75 9.52
N TRP A 482 -5.07 0.54 9.78
CA TRP A 482 -5.22 1.63 8.81
C TRP A 482 -3.94 1.99 8.04
N ASN A 483 -2.80 1.35 8.33
CA ASN A 483 -1.56 1.52 7.57
C ASN A 483 -0.65 0.31 7.83
N ALA A 484 -1.00 -0.83 7.24
CA ALA A 484 -0.28 -2.08 7.42
C ALA A 484 0.94 -2.11 6.48
N GLN A 485 2.04 -1.56 6.98
CA GLN A 485 3.31 -1.31 6.31
C GLN A 485 4.04 -2.61 5.96
N GLY A 486 3.91 -3.02 4.69
CA GLY A 486 4.69 -4.06 4.02
C GLY A 486 4.81 -5.40 4.76
N LEU A 487 5.84 -6.16 4.41
CA LEU A 487 6.23 -7.34 5.20
C LEU A 487 6.80 -6.99 6.58
N GLY A 488 7.10 -5.71 6.84
CA GLY A 488 7.34 -5.20 8.19
C GLY A 488 6.18 -5.51 9.14
N THR A 489 4.94 -5.45 8.68
CA THR A 489 3.78 -5.87 9.49
C THR A 489 3.73 -7.40 9.65
N TYR A 490 3.77 -8.15 8.55
CA TYR A 490 3.44 -9.59 8.53
C TYR A 490 4.60 -10.56 8.84
N ALA A 491 5.84 -10.08 8.98
CA ALA A 491 6.99 -10.94 9.30
C ALA A 491 6.85 -11.58 10.68
N ARG A 492 7.37 -12.82 10.83
CA ARG A 492 7.28 -13.61 12.08
C ARG A 492 8.61 -13.68 12.85
N TYR A 493 9.58 -12.83 12.50
CA TYR A 493 10.86 -12.75 13.19
C TYR A 493 10.78 -11.71 14.31
N PRO A 494 11.19 -12.00 15.56
CA PRO A 494 11.12 -11.06 16.66
C PRO A 494 12.17 -9.95 16.53
N SER A 495 11.81 -8.72 16.90
CA SER A 495 12.75 -7.61 17.05
C SER A 495 12.23 -6.61 18.10
N PRO A 496 13.11 -5.81 18.75
CA PRO A 496 12.69 -4.87 19.78
C PRO A 496 11.60 -3.89 19.33
N GLU A 497 11.63 -3.49 18.06
CA GLU A 497 10.69 -2.56 17.43
C GLU A 497 9.30 -3.19 17.32
N ARG A 498 9.23 -4.48 16.93
CA ARG A 498 7.98 -5.24 16.88
C ARG A 498 7.39 -5.48 18.26
N ASP A 499 8.24 -5.72 19.24
CA ASP A 499 7.84 -6.00 20.62
C ASP A 499 7.28 -4.72 21.28
N MET A 500 7.87 -3.54 21.01
CA MET A 500 7.29 -2.23 21.38
C MET A 500 5.91 -1.99 20.76
N LEU A 501 5.68 -2.47 19.53
CA LEU A 501 4.39 -2.40 18.85
C LEU A 501 3.44 -3.55 19.21
N ARG A 502 3.88 -4.52 20.03
CA ARG A 502 3.17 -5.75 20.41
C ARG A 502 2.66 -6.58 19.22
N LEU A 503 3.34 -6.51 18.07
CA LEU A 503 2.98 -7.19 16.81
C LEU A 503 3.08 -8.74 16.83
N LEU A 504 3.30 -9.34 18.00
CA LEU A 504 3.37 -10.78 18.23
C LEU A 504 2.42 -11.22 19.38
N ASP A 505 1.62 -10.30 19.93
CA ASP A 505 0.65 -10.58 20.98
C ASP A 505 -0.63 -11.20 20.38
N PRO A 506 -0.98 -12.46 20.70
CA PRO A 506 -2.15 -13.13 20.13
C PRO A 506 -3.49 -12.59 20.67
N THR A 507 -3.47 -11.64 21.61
CA THR A 507 -4.69 -10.94 22.09
C THR A 507 -4.98 -9.65 21.32
N ILE A 508 -4.06 -9.20 20.46
CA ILE A 508 -4.21 -7.99 19.65
C ILE A 508 -4.59 -8.39 18.22
N ASP A 509 -5.80 -8.02 17.81
CA ASP A 509 -6.40 -8.47 16.55
C ASP A 509 -5.83 -7.71 15.33
N THR A 510 -4.69 -8.18 14.81
CA THR A 510 -4.07 -7.68 13.56
C THR A 510 -3.84 -8.73 12.45
N PRO A 511 -4.78 -9.64 12.12
CA PRO A 511 -4.69 -10.47 10.91
C PRO A 511 -5.27 -9.80 9.65
N ASP A 512 -6.23 -8.87 9.79
CA ASP A 512 -6.99 -8.30 8.67
C ASP A 512 -6.82 -6.76 8.53
N PRO A 513 -5.97 -6.29 7.60
CA PRO A 513 -5.70 -4.87 7.40
C PRO A 513 -6.77 -4.20 6.52
N ALA A 514 -7.24 -3.03 6.95
CA ALA A 514 -8.14 -2.17 6.16
C ALA A 514 -7.41 -1.46 5.02
N ILE A 515 -6.16 -1.03 5.28
CA ILE A 515 -5.27 -0.42 4.28
C ILE A 515 -3.92 -1.13 4.35
N VAL A 516 -3.49 -1.67 3.20
CA VAL A 516 -2.19 -2.31 3.01
C VAL A 516 -1.28 -1.33 2.28
N HIS A 517 -0.11 -1.04 2.84
CA HIS A 517 0.83 -0.08 2.29
C HIS A 517 2.10 -0.83 1.82
N PHE A 518 2.40 -0.78 0.53
CA PHE A 518 3.54 -1.52 -0.05
C PHE A 518 4.88 -0.78 0.11
N THR A 519 5.20 -0.45 1.37
CA THR A 519 6.43 0.25 1.80
C THR A 519 7.72 -0.39 1.28
N GLY A 520 8.62 0.42 0.75
CA GLY A 520 9.95 0.00 0.27
C GLY A 520 10.35 0.70 -1.03
N PRO A 521 11.54 0.42 -1.59
CA PRO A 521 11.89 0.85 -2.94
C PRO A 521 11.09 0.08 -4.01
N VAL A 522 10.80 0.71 -5.15
CA VAL A 522 10.25 0.00 -6.32
C VAL A 522 11.30 -0.96 -6.90
N ASN A 523 12.54 -0.49 -7.05
CA ASN A 523 13.66 -1.26 -7.55
C ASN A 523 14.81 -1.15 -6.52
N PRO A 524 14.93 -2.06 -5.53
CA PRO A 524 16.02 -2.06 -4.55
C PRO A 524 17.38 -2.27 -5.21
N SER A 525 18.46 -1.86 -4.53
CA SER A 525 19.82 -2.20 -4.95
C SER A 525 20.09 -3.70 -4.82
N VAL A 526 21.01 -4.21 -5.64
CA VAL A 526 21.45 -5.62 -5.55
C VAL A 526 22.17 -5.88 -4.21
N GLU A 527 22.77 -4.86 -3.60
CA GLU A 527 23.44 -4.97 -2.29
C GLU A 527 22.43 -5.20 -1.16
N GLU A 528 21.26 -4.52 -1.20
CA GLU A 528 20.13 -4.78 -0.29
C GLU A 528 19.52 -6.18 -0.51
N VAL A 529 19.26 -6.56 -1.77
CA VAL A 529 18.64 -7.86 -2.10
C VAL A 529 19.52 -9.06 -1.70
N LEU A 530 20.84 -8.90 -1.74
CA LEU A 530 21.80 -9.92 -1.30
C LEU A 530 22.09 -9.89 0.21
N SER A 531 21.66 -8.86 0.94
CA SER A 531 21.90 -8.75 2.37
C SER A 531 21.08 -9.76 3.16
N LEU A 532 21.75 -10.57 3.98
CA LEU A 532 21.09 -11.50 4.91
C LEU A 532 20.41 -10.79 6.09
N TYR A 533 20.69 -9.50 6.29
CA TYR A 533 20.14 -8.69 7.38
C TYR A 533 18.96 -7.81 6.91
N VAL A 534 18.89 -7.48 5.62
CA VAL A 534 17.72 -6.82 5.00
C VAL A 534 16.80 -7.91 4.44
N GLN A 535 16.16 -8.67 5.32
CA GLN A 535 15.27 -9.78 4.94
C GLN A 535 13.89 -9.63 5.60
N PRO A 536 12.79 -9.66 4.83
CA PRO A 536 12.73 -9.79 3.36
C PRO A 536 13.06 -8.46 2.64
N PRO A 537 13.86 -8.47 1.55
CA PRO A 537 14.20 -7.26 0.80
C PRO A 537 13.06 -6.93 -0.17
N THR A 538 11.95 -6.41 0.34
CA THR A 538 10.72 -6.29 -0.45
C THR A 538 10.72 -5.08 -1.37
N ALA A 539 10.52 -5.35 -2.66
CA ALA A 539 10.07 -4.36 -3.62
C ALA A 539 8.53 -4.30 -3.66
N LYS A 540 8.00 -3.25 -4.30
CA LYS A 540 6.56 -3.11 -4.56
C LYS A 540 6.09 -4.18 -5.58
N PRO A 541 4.80 -4.59 -5.60
CA PRO A 541 4.30 -5.66 -6.47
C PRO A 541 4.64 -5.55 -7.97
N TRP A 542 4.91 -4.34 -8.48
CA TRP A 542 5.28 -4.00 -9.84
C TRP A 542 6.78 -3.73 -10.08
N GLY A 543 7.60 -3.77 -9.02
CA GLY A 543 9.05 -3.64 -9.08
C GLY A 543 9.74 -4.89 -9.67
N TYR A 544 11.03 -4.80 -10.02
CA TYR A 544 11.71 -5.90 -10.74
C TYR A 544 11.72 -7.24 -9.97
N LEU A 545 11.75 -7.18 -8.63
CA LEU A 545 11.73 -8.35 -7.75
C LEU A 545 10.29 -8.81 -7.40
N GLY A 546 9.30 -7.95 -7.65
CA GLY A 546 7.96 -8.03 -7.06
C GLY A 546 7.99 -7.94 -5.53
N ALA A 547 6.89 -8.34 -4.89
CA ALA A 547 6.75 -8.40 -3.43
C ALA A 547 6.75 -9.87 -2.92
N PRO A 548 7.86 -10.63 -3.04
CA PRO A 548 7.87 -12.07 -2.80
C PRO A 548 7.52 -12.41 -1.35
N GLY A 549 6.46 -13.20 -1.17
CA GLY A 549 5.95 -13.60 0.14
C GLY A 549 5.02 -12.58 0.80
N HIS A 550 4.73 -11.44 0.17
CA HIS A 550 3.78 -10.46 0.70
C HIS A 550 2.34 -10.97 0.52
N PRO A 551 1.52 -11.11 1.59
CA PRO A 551 0.22 -11.80 1.50
C PRO A 551 -0.70 -11.19 0.42
N PHE A 552 -0.81 -9.87 0.42
CA PHE A 552 -1.73 -9.12 -0.43
C PHE A 552 -1.21 -8.82 -1.85
N GLN A 553 -0.08 -9.41 -2.28
CA GLN A 553 0.44 -9.19 -3.64
C GLN A 553 -0.56 -9.64 -4.72
N ALA A 554 -1.31 -10.71 -4.47
CA ALA A 554 -2.31 -11.22 -5.41
C ALA A 554 -3.55 -10.31 -5.50
N GLU A 555 -4.03 -9.79 -4.36
CA GLU A 555 -5.15 -8.84 -4.31
C GLU A 555 -4.81 -7.54 -5.05
N TRP A 556 -3.60 -7.00 -4.87
CA TRP A 556 -3.14 -5.80 -5.58
C TRP A 556 -3.17 -5.98 -7.11
N TRP A 557 -2.65 -7.09 -7.63
CA TRP A 557 -2.70 -7.40 -9.06
C TRP A 557 -4.14 -7.61 -9.56
N ALA A 558 -5.05 -8.16 -8.74
CA ALA A 558 -6.46 -8.31 -9.08
C ALA A 558 -7.23 -6.97 -9.14
N VAL A 559 -6.72 -5.89 -8.53
CA VAL A 559 -7.21 -4.53 -8.82
C VAL A 559 -6.65 -4.03 -10.16
N VAL A 560 -5.34 -4.17 -10.40
CA VAL A 560 -4.72 -3.74 -11.67
C VAL A 560 -5.38 -4.38 -12.89
N GLU A 561 -5.66 -5.69 -12.85
CA GLU A 561 -6.30 -6.42 -13.96
C GLU A 561 -7.73 -5.91 -14.28
N ARG A 562 -8.36 -5.16 -13.36
CA ARG A 562 -9.66 -4.50 -13.56
C ARG A 562 -9.51 -3.02 -13.97
N THR A 563 -8.40 -2.37 -13.63
CA THR A 563 -8.07 -1.05 -14.22
C THR A 563 -7.79 -1.18 -15.72
N ARG A 564 -8.22 -0.20 -16.52
CA ARG A 564 -7.86 -0.12 -17.95
C ARG A 564 -6.43 0.38 -18.19
N TRP A 565 -5.51 0.19 -17.24
CA TRP A 565 -4.13 0.70 -17.33
C TRP A 565 -3.23 -0.10 -18.29
N GLY A 566 -3.72 -1.24 -18.78
CA GLY A 566 -3.15 -2.00 -19.90
C GLY A 566 -1.99 -2.93 -19.55
N TYR A 567 -1.39 -2.79 -18.36
CA TYR A 567 -0.31 -3.66 -17.90
C TYR A 567 -0.82 -5.06 -17.53
N THR A 568 -0.67 -5.99 -18.45
CA THR A 568 -0.77 -7.42 -18.12
C THR A 568 0.46 -7.87 -17.33
N ARG A 569 0.28 -8.84 -16.42
CA ARG A 569 1.36 -9.43 -15.61
C ARG A 569 2.51 -10.04 -16.43
N SER A 570 2.27 -10.36 -17.70
CA SER A 570 3.29 -10.80 -18.67
C SER A 570 4.12 -9.64 -19.25
N GLN A 571 3.55 -8.45 -19.40
CA GLN A 571 4.30 -7.26 -19.84
C GLN A 571 5.16 -6.69 -18.72
N SER A 572 4.67 -6.67 -17.48
CA SER A 572 5.48 -6.24 -16.33
C SER A 572 6.71 -7.15 -16.12
N ALA A 573 6.60 -8.45 -16.41
CA ALA A 573 7.75 -9.38 -16.35
C ALA A 573 8.89 -9.01 -17.31
N ASN A 574 8.60 -8.43 -18.48
CA ASN A 574 9.64 -7.99 -19.43
C ASN A 574 10.35 -6.73 -18.92
N VAL A 575 9.59 -5.76 -18.39
CA VAL A 575 10.15 -4.53 -17.77
C VAL A 575 10.98 -4.88 -16.53
N ALA A 576 10.46 -5.78 -15.69
CA ALA A 576 11.16 -6.32 -14.54
C ALA A 576 12.49 -6.99 -14.92
N THR A 577 12.53 -7.77 -16.00
CA THR A 577 13.78 -8.39 -16.47
C THR A 577 14.81 -7.32 -16.87
N ALA A 578 14.39 -6.29 -17.61
CA ALA A 578 15.27 -5.21 -18.03
C ALA A 578 15.81 -4.36 -16.86
N GLU A 579 14.96 -3.99 -15.89
CA GLU A 579 15.40 -3.27 -14.69
C GLU A 579 16.25 -4.14 -13.76
N MET A 580 16.03 -5.46 -13.72
CA MET A 580 16.90 -6.40 -12.98
C MET A 580 18.29 -6.51 -13.64
N ASP A 581 18.36 -6.67 -14.96
CA ASP A 581 19.64 -6.74 -15.70
C ASP A 581 20.41 -5.41 -15.58
N LYS A 582 19.71 -4.27 -15.56
CA LYS A 582 20.26 -2.94 -15.28
C LYS A 582 20.80 -2.84 -13.85
N ALA A 583 20.01 -3.17 -12.83
CA ALA A 583 20.46 -3.14 -11.43
C ALA A 583 21.68 -4.05 -11.18
N ILE A 584 21.75 -5.21 -11.86
CA ILE A 584 22.93 -6.08 -11.87
C ILE A 584 24.11 -5.42 -12.58
N SER A 585 23.89 -4.73 -13.70
CA SER A 585 24.95 -4.03 -14.44
C SER A 585 25.53 -2.86 -13.66
N ASP A 586 24.67 -2.05 -13.03
CA ASP A 586 25.06 -0.95 -12.15
C ASP A 586 25.83 -1.47 -10.94
N ALA A 587 25.33 -2.51 -10.26
CA ALA A 587 26.07 -3.14 -9.14
C ALA A 587 27.41 -3.76 -9.58
N ILE A 588 27.55 -4.25 -10.82
CA ILE A 588 28.82 -4.72 -11.39
C ILE A 588 29.76 -3.54 -11.69
N ARG A 589 29.24 -2.39 -12.16
CA ARG A 589 30.01 -1.16 -12.35
C ARG A 589 30.51 -0.62 -11.01
N ASP A 590 29.62 -0.41 -10.05
CA ASP A 590 29.95 0.13 -8.73
C ASP A 590 30.88 -0.80 -7.93
N PHE A 591 30.82 -2.11 -8.19
CA PHE A 591 31.81 -3.06 -7.69
C PHE A 591 33.16 -2.94 -8.43
N ARG A 592 33.16 -2.75 -9.75
CA ARG A 592 34.38 -2.51 -10.54
C ARG A 592 35.06 -1.21 -10.14
N GLU A 593 34.33 -0.11 -9.94
CA GLU A 593 34.86 1.18 -9.50
C GLU A 593 35.46 1.07 -8.09
N ARG A 594 34.71 0.52 -7.11
CA ARG A 594 35.24 0.21 -5.77
C ARG A 594 36.47 -0.71 -5.81
N VAL A 595 36.55 -1.61 -6.79
CA VAL A 595 37.71 -2.48 -7.02
C VAL A 595 38.86 -1.72 -7.69
N GLU A 596 38.62 -0.87 -8.68
CA GLU A 596 39.65 -0.11 -9.42
C GLU A 596 40.29 0.97 -8.53
N ASP A 597 39.52 1.63 -7.66
CA ASP A 597 40.09 2.45 -6.56
C ASP A 597 40.98 1.63 -5.62
N THR A 598 40.59 0.39 -5.31
CA THR A 598 41.42 -0.54 -4.53
C THR A 598 42.66 -1.05 -5.31
N TYR A 599 42.60 -1.08 -6.65
CA TYR A 599 43.69 -1.51 -7.53
C TYR A 599 44.55 -0.35 -8.07
N LEU A 600 44.17 0.92 -7.88
CA LEU A 600 45.01 2.10 -8.21
C LEU A 600 46.33 2.12 -7.44
N PHE A 601 46.47 1.30 -6.39
CA PHE A 601 47.76 0.93 -5.79
C PHE A 601 48.72 0.16 -6.72
N THR A 602 48.35 -0.19 -7.96
CA THR A 602 49.27 -0.75 -8.98
C THR A 602 50.08 0.29 -9.75
N SER A 603 50.60 1.30 -9.05
CA SER A 603 51.95 1.75 -9.39
C SER A 603 52.92 0.56 -9.19
N PRO A 604 53.92 0.33 -10.05
CA PRO A 604 54.88 -0.75 -9.87
C PRO A 604 55.86 -0.41 -8.74
N TRP A 605 55.40 -0.59 -7.49
CA TRP A 605 56.24 -0.60 -6.30
C TRP A 605 57.37 -1.62 -6.47
N LYS A 606 58.56 -1.13 -6.81
CA LYS A 606 59.79 -1.91 -6.81
C LYS A 606 60.06 -2.31 -5.37
N ILE A 607 59.94 -3.61 -5.08
CA ILE A 607 60.28 -4.15 -3.77
C ILE A 607 61.80 -4.15 -3.68
N ASP A 608 62.35 -3.05 -3.18
CA ASP A 608 63.76 -2.96 -2.86
C ASP A 608 64.06 -3.76 -1.57
N PRO A 609 65.08 -4.63 -1.58
CA PRO A 609 65.33 -5.58 -0.50
C PRO A 609 65.79 -4.86 0.78
N PHE A 610 65.14 -5.16 1.90
CA PHE A 610 65.43 -4.55 3.19
C PHE A 610 66.83 -4.93 3.70
N MET A 611 67.73 -3.96 3.83
CA MET A 611 69.11 -4.17 4.25
C MET A 611 69.27 -4.00 5.78
N PRO A 612 70.31 -4.58 6.39
CA PRO A 612 70.61 -4.35 7.81
C PRO A 612 70.80 -2.87 8.19
N ALA A 613 71.15 -2.01 7.23
CA ALA A 613 71.29 -0.56 7.41
C ALA A 613 69.94 0.20 7.47
N ASP A 614 68.85 -0.38 6.96
CA ASP A 614 67.52 0.25 6.96
C ASP A 614 66.82 0.14 8.32
N ASN A 615 67.29 -0.76 9.19
CA ASN A 615 66.79 -0.91 10.55
C ASN A 615 67.29 0.21 11.49
N LYS A 616 66.73 1.40 11.31
CA LYS A 616 67.00 2.61 12.12
C LYS A 616 66.60 2.49 13.60
N ALA A 617 65.83 1.46 13.97
CA ALA A 617 65.36 1.24 15.34
C ALA A 617 66.28 0.31 16.17
N GLY A 618 67.21 -0.40 15.54
CA GLY A 618 68.11 -1.33 16.21
C GLY A 618 67.50 -2.71 16.49
N ALA A 619 68.12 -3.47 17.38
CA ALA A 619 67.71 -4.86 17.66
C ALA A 619 66.35 -4.93 18.37
N PHE A 620 65.48 -5.86 17.94
CA PHE A 620 64.17 -6.05 18.55
C PHE A 620 64.26 -6.43 20.04
N ALA A 621 63.44 -5.76 20.87
CA ALA A 621 63.35 -6.02 22.30
C ALA A 621 62.50 -7.27 22.64
N GLU A 622 61.58 -7.67 21.76
CA GLU A 622 60.62 -8.75 21.96
C GLU A 622 60.95 -10.00 21.11
N GLU A 623 60.66 -11.20 21.64
CA GLU A 623 60.83 -12.47 20.93
C GLU A 623 59.52 -12.90 20.23
N SER A 624 59.55 -13.00 18.90
CA SER A 624 58.49 -13.62 18.11
C SER A 624 58.86 -15.07 17.79
N SER A 625 58.01 -16.02 18.22
CA SER A 625 58.26 -17.46 18.04
C SER A 625 57.06 -18.16 17.37
N PHE A 626 57.35 -19.05 16.42
CA PHE A 626 56.35 -19.88 15.74
C PHE A 626 56.77 -21.35 15.72
N ALA A 627 55.87 -22.24 16.12
CA ALA A 627 56.02 -23.69 16.00
C ALA A 627 55.13 -24.28 14.89
N THR A 628 55.51 -25.43 14.34
CA THR A 628 54.70 -26.23 13.42
C THR A 628 55.01 -27.71 13.57
N LEU A 629 53.97 -28.51 13.86
CA LEU A 629 54.05 -29.97 13.94
C LEU A 629 54.26 -30.59 12.55
N PHE A 630 55.02 -31.68 12.47
CA PHE A 630 55.22 -32.47 11.26
C PHE A 630 54.81 -33.94 11.44
N PRO A 631 54.34 -34.63 10.38
CA PRO A 631 54.03 -36.06 10.46
C PRO A 631 55.30 -36.90 10.68
N LYS A 632 55.23 -37.94 11.53
CA LYS A 632 56.38 -38.79 11.88
C LYS A 632 57.18 -39.33 10.70
N TYR A 633 56.56 -39.61 9.55
CA TYR A 633 57.27 -40.07 8.35
C TYR A 633 58.21 -39.02 7.72
N ARG A 634 58.10 -37.73 8.09
CA ARG A 634 59.02 -36.66 7.67
C ARG A 634 60.27 -36.57 8.55
N GLU A 635 60.27 -37.18 9.73
CA GLU A 635 61.32 -37.03 10.75
C GLU A 635 62.72 -37.34 10.20
N LYS A 636 62.90 -38.47 9.51
CA LYS A 636 64.18 -38.86 8.90
C LYS A 636 64.70 -37.80 7.93
N TYR A 637 63.87 -37.37 6.98
CA TYR A 637 64.24 -36.34 6.00
C TYR A 637 64.58 -35.02 6.69
N LEU A 638 63.76 -34.57 7.65
CA LEU A 638 63.99 -33.32 8.37
C LEU A 638 65.31 -33.35 9.16
N ARG A 639 65.62 -34.48 9.80
CA ARG A 639 66.89 -34.70 10.52
C ARG A 639 68.11 -34.64 9.59
N GLU A 640 68.02 -35.23 8.40
CA GLU A 640 69.09 -35.24 7.39
C GLU A 640 69.37 -33.83 6.83
N VAL A 641 68.34 -32.99 6.67
CA VAL A 641 68.45 -31.67 6.00
C VAL A 641 68.48 -30.46 6.96
N TRP A 642 68.34 -30.66 8.28
CA TRP A 642 68.18 -29.56 9.23
C TRP A 642 69.36 -28.57 9.24
N SER A 643 70.57 -29.04 8.98
CA SER A 643 71.78 -28.22 8.87
C SER A 643 71.69 -27.17 7.76
N ALA A 644 71.03 -27.49 6.64
CA ALA A 644 70.79 -26.54 5.55
C ALA A 644 69.69 -25.53 5.90
N VAL A 645 68.65 -25.95 6.63
CA VAL A 645 67.58 -25.05 7.14
C VAL A 645 68.15 -24.07 8.16
N THR A 646 69.01 -24.55 9.07
CA THR A 646 69.68 -23.74 10.08
C THR A 646 70.55 -22.68 9.43
N ARG A 647 71.43 -23.06 8.49
CA ARG A 647 72.30 -22.12 7.75
C ARG A 647 71.52 -21.06 6.97
N ALA A 648 70.37 -21.42 6.40
CA ALA A 648 69.53 -20.48 5.66
C ALA A 648 68.84 -19.44 6.57
N LEU A 649 68.41 -19.84 7.77
CA LEU A 649 67.74 -18.93 8.72
C LEU A 649 68.74 -18.09 9.55
N GLU A 650 69.90 -18.65 9.88
CA GLU A 650 70.98 -17.96 10.60
C GLU A 650 71.52 -16.77 9.81
N ALA A 651 71.54 -16.83 8.47
CA ALA A 651 71.90 -15.71 7.60
C ALA A 651 71.02 -14.47 7.78
N HIS A 652 69.77 -14.64 8.23
CA HIS A 652 68.83 -13.55 8.56
C HIS A 652 68.71 -13.31 10.08
N GLY A 653 69.58 -13.92 10.89
CA GLY A 653 69.54 -13.83 12.35
C GLY A 653 68.33 -14.51 13.00
N VAL A 654 67.67 -15.46 12.34
CA VAL A 654 66.55 -16.24 12.87
C VAL A 654 67.06 -17.57 13.41
N ALA A 655 66.78 -17.89 14.67
CA ALA A 655 67.14 -19.20 15.24
C ALA A 655 66.01 -20.21 15.02
N CYS A 656 66.35 -21.49 14.85
CA CYS A 656 65.38 -22.56 14.66
C CYS A 656 65.75 -23.81 15.48
N THR A 657 64.74 -24.60 15.87
CA THR A 657 64.94 -25.88 16.56
C THR A 657 64.06 -26.99 15.98
N LEU A 658 64.54 -28.23 16.05
CA LEU A 658 63.83 -29.44 15.60
C LEU A 658 63.63 -30.36 16.81
N ASP A 659 62.39 -30.43 17.27
CA ASP A 659 61.96 -31.33 18.34
C ASP A 659 61.49 -32.67 17.75
N LEU A 660 62.28 -33.72 18.00
CA LEU A 660 62.02 -35.08 17.53
C LEU A 660 61.10 -35.87 18.49
N VAL A 661 60.89 -35.39 19.71
CA VAL A 661 60.03 -36.02 20.73
C VAL A 661 58.57 -35.61 20.52
N HIS A 662 58.32 -34.31 20.40
CA HIS A 662 56.99 -33.76 20.11
C HIS A 662 56.67 -33.70 18.61
N GLY A 663 57.65 -33.96 17.74
CA GLY A 663 57.48 -33.90 16.28
C GLY A 663 57.20 -32.48 15.77
N SER A 664 57.94 -31.50 16.27
CA SER A 664 57.74 -30.07 15.97
C SER A 664 59.00 -29.40 15.43
N MET A 665 58.82 -28.42 14.54
CA MET A 665 59.86 -27.45 14.18
C MET A 665 59.45 -26.10 14.77
N SER A 666 60.40 -25.35 15.31
CA SER A 666 60.17 -23.95 15.71
C SER A 666 61.18 -23.00 15.08
N VAL A 667 60.75 -21.75 14.92
CA VAL A 667 61.58 -20.61 14.51
C VAL A 667 61.30 -19.44 15.44
N ARG A 668 62.33 -18.67 15.77
CA ARG A 668 62.26 -17.50 16.67
C ARG A 668 63.17 -16.37 16.21
N THR A 669 62.75 -15.13 16.44
CA THR A 669 63.63 -13.97 16.31
C THR A 669 64.76 -14.03 17.33
N THR A 670 65.83 -13.28 17.08
CA THR A 670 66.94 -13.09 18.00
C THR A 670 67.35 -11.62 18.01
N ARG A 671 68.24 -11.22 18.93
CA ARG A 671 68.85 -9.88 18.93
C ARG A 671 69.72 -9.59 17.69
N LYS A 672 69.89 -10.55 16.76
CA LYS A 672 70.54 -10.37 15.45
C LYS A 672 69.55 -10.30 14.27
N THR A 673 68.25 -10.53 14.48
CA THR A 673 67.25 -10.33 13.44
C THR A 673 67.12 -8.83 13.17
N TYR A 674 67.23 -8.41 11.91
CA TYR A 674 67.12 -7.00 11.50
C TYR A 674 65.83 -6.72 10.71
N ASP A 675 65.38 -7.67 9.89
CA ASP A 675 64.10 -7.60 9.17
C ASP A 675 62.96 -8.06 10.10
N PRO A 676 61.90 -7.25 10.33
CA PRO A 676 60.73 -7.66 11.12
C PRO A 676 59.84 -8.71 10.43
N TYR A 677 59.88 -8.82 9.10
CA TYR A 677 58.97 -9.67 8.31
C TYR A 677 59.52 -11.08 8.06
N ILE A 678 60.86 -11.28 8.04
CA ILE A 678 61.50 -12.59 7.79
C ILE A 678 60.98 -13.71 8.69
N ILE A 679 60.58 -13.42 9.93
CA ILE A 679 60.04 -14.42 10.86
C ILE A 679 58.74 -15.07 10.32
N LEU A 680 57.95 -14.33 9.54
CA LEU A 680 56.75 -14.84 8.88
C LEU A 680 57.08 -15.69 7.65
N LYS A 681 58.15 -15.36 6.91
CA LYS A 681 58.71 -16.23 5.85
C LYS A 681 59.31 -17.52 6.46
N ALA A 682 60.02 -17.43 7.59
CA ALA A 682 60.60 -18.57 8.31
C ALA A 682 59.52 -19.51 8.88
N ARG A 683 58.43 -18.95 9.42
CA ARG A 683 57.21 -19.66 9.81
C ARG A 683 56.62 -20.44 8.64
N ASP A 684 56.64 -19.86 7.43
CA ASP A 684 56.07 -20.49 6.25
C ASP A 684 57.03 -21.51 5.59
N LEU A 685 58.34 -21.33 5.73
CA LEU A 685 59.37 -22.35 5.45
C LEU A 685 59.09 -23.64 6.23
N ILE A 686 58.93 -23.58 7.56
CA ILE A 686 58.67 -24.79 8.37
C ILE A 686 57.30 -25.44 8.05
N LYS A 687 56.29 -24.66 7.63
CA LYS A 687 55.02 -25.20 7.12
C LYS A 687 55.20 -25.92 5.77
N LEU A 688 55.99 -25.39 4.85
CA LEU A 688 56.27 -26.06 3.57
C LEU A 688 57.03 -27.38 3.78
N LEU A 689 58.00 -27.39 4.70
CA LEU A 689 58.75 -28.57 5.08
C LEU A 689 57.89 -29.66 5.74
N SER A 690 56.93 -29.29 6.62
CA SER A 690 55.99 -30.25 7.21
C SER A 690 54.97 -30.80 6.20
N ARG A 691 54.68 -30.04 5.13
CA ARG A 691 53.79 -30.43 4.02
C ARG A 691 54.46 -31.21 2.88
N GLY A 692 55.74 -31.58 3.02
CA GLY A 692 56.43 -32.48 2.09
C GLY A 692 57.35 -31.82 1.07
N VAL A 693 57.45 -30.49 1.04
CA VAL A 693 58.32 -29.77 0.08
C VAL A 693 59.80 -30.07 0.39
N ALA A 694 60.62 -30.14 -0.66
CA ALA A 694 62.07 -30.32 -0.56
C ALA A 694 62.77 -28.99 -0.19
N VAL A 695 63.82 -29.05 0.66
CA VAL A 695 64.50 -27.84 1.19
C VAL A 695 64.98 -26.88 0.10
N THR A 696 65.56 -27.41 -0.98
CA THR A 696 66.08 -26.62 -2.12
C THR A 696 65.01 -25.78 -2.84
N GLN A 697 63.73 -26.18 -2.75
CA GLN A 697 62.61 -25.39 -3.24
C GLN A 697 61.96 -24.57 -2.11
N ALA A 698 61.88 -25.12 -0.89
CA ALA A 698 61.25 -24.46 0.25
C ALA A 698 62.00 -23.19 0.68
N VAL A 699 63.34 -23.20 0.72
CA VAL A 699 64.17 -22.05 1.14
C VAL A 699 63.93 -20.80 0.30
N LYS A 700 63.48 -20.94 -0.95
CA LYS A 700 63.13 -19.82 -1.83
C LYS A 700 61.99 -18.93 -1.29
N ILE A 701 61.24 -19.37 -0.27
CA ILE A 701 60.23 -18.55 0.42
C ILE A 701 60.82 -17.36 1.18
N LEU A 702 62.12 -17.39 1.49
CA LEU A 702 62.81 -16.30 2.17
C LEU A 702 63.00 -15.08 1.26
N ASN A 703 62.95 -15.24 -0.07
CA ASN A 703 62.94 -14.12 -1.03
C ASN A 703 61.57 -13.41 -1.03
N ASP A 704 61.53 -12.09 -1.15
CA ASP A 704 60.28 -11.30 -1.09
C ASP A 704 59.31 -11.53 -2.25
N ASP A 705 59.82 -11.78 -3.46
CA ASP A 705 59.01 -12.05 -4.66
C ASP A 705 58.19 -13.34 -4.55
N ILE A 706 58.63 -14.28 -3.70
CA ILE A 706 58.00 -15.58 -3.50
C ILE A 706 57.14 -15.58 -2.23
N SER A 707 55.89 -16.00 -2.41
CA SER A 707 54.91 -16.28 -1.36
C SER A 707 54.47 -17.74 -1.42
N CYS A 708 53.74 -18.22 -0.40
CA CYS A 708 53.18 -19.58 -0.39
C CYS A 708 51.67 -19.61 -0.15
N ASP A 709 51.05 -20.72 -0.55
CA ASP A 709 49.65 -21.02 -0.28
C ASP A 709 49.48 -22.51 0.06
N ILE A 710 48.59 -22.84 1.00
CA ILE A 710 48.27 -24.22 1.42
C ILE A 710 46.76 -24.43 1.31
N ILE A 711 46.33 -24.87 0.13
CA ILE A 711 44.92 -24.98 -0.24
C ILE A 711 44.33 -26.28 0.33
N LYS A 712 43.42 -26.18 1.31
CA LYS A 712 42.73 -27.32 1.92
C LYS A 712 41.59 -27.83 1.02
N ILE A 713 41.81 -28.97 0.36
CA ILE A 713 40.84 -29.58 -0.58
C ILE A 713 39.92 -30.63 0.05
N GLY A 714 40.28 -31.19 1.21
CA GLY A 714 39.61 -32.37 1.80
C GLY A 714 38.10 -32.23 2.05
N ASN A 715 37.63 -31.05 2.48
CA ASN A 715 36.22 -30.84 2.86
C ASN A 715 35.28 -30.57 1.66
N LEU A 716 35.82 -30.43 0.45
CA LEU A 716 35.06 -29.97 -0.73
C LEU A 716 34.20 -31.06 -1.40
N VAL A 717 34.39 -32.34 -1.04
CA VAL A 717 33.71 -33.47 -1.68
C VAL A 717 33.38 -34.56 -0.65
N ARG A 718 32.09 -34.73 -0.33
CA ARG A 718 31.61 -35.71 0.68
C ARG A 718 31.95 -37.19 0.38
N ASN A 719 32.14 -37.56 -0.89
CA ASN A 719 32.43 -38.95 -1.30
C ASN A 719 33.93 -39.13 -1.58
N LYS A 720 34.56 -40.08 -0.87
CA LYS A 720 36.01 -40.38 -0.91
C LYS A 720 36.52 -40.75 -2.30
N GLU A 721 35.79 -41.56 -3.05
CA GLU A 721 36.15 -41.98 -4.40
C GLU A 721 36.14 -40.79 -5.38
N ARG A 722 35.09 -39.96 -5.31
CA ARG A 722 34.97 -38.73 -6.10
C ARG A 722 36.04 -37.71 -5.73
N PHE A 723 36.43 -37.61 -4.45
CA PHE A 723 37.55 -36.80 -4.00
C PHE A 723 38.87 -37.26 -4.62
N VAL A 724 39.20 -38.56 -4.54
CA VAL A 724 40.42 -39.12 -5.14
C VAL A 724 40.46 -38.88 -6.65
N LYS A 725 39.36 -39.14 -7.37
CA LYS A 725 39.26 -38.89 -8.82
C LYS A 725 39.42 -37.40 -9.19
N ARG A 726 38.93 -36.45 -8.38
CA ARG A 726 39.17 -35.01 -8.58
C ARG A 726 40.58 -34.57 -8.19
N ARG A 727 41.19 -35.16 -7.16
CA ARG A 727 42.60 -34.89 -6.80
C ARG A 727 43.55 -35.36 -7.90
N GLN A 728 43.35 -36.57 -8.43
CA GLN A 728 44.17 -37.10 -9.52
C GLN A 728 44.04 -36.26 -10.79
N ARG A 729 42.87 -35.67 -11.05
CA ARG A 729 42.62 -34.74 -12.16
C ARG A 729 43.48 -33.46 -12.09
N ILE A 730 43.88 -32.99 -10.91
CA ILE A 730 44.79 -31.84 -10.76
C ILE A 730 46.21 -32.22 -11.21
N ILE A 731 46.64 -33.45 -10.90
CA ILE A 731 47.94 -33.99 -11.31
C ILE A 731 47.95 -34.25 -12.83
N GLY A 732 46.85 -34.84 -13.34
CA GLY A 732 46.71 -35.28 -14.72
C GLY A 732 47.35 -36.66 -14.97
N PRO A 733 47.29 -37.17 -16.21
CA PRO A 733 48.15 -38.28 -16.63
C PRO A 733 49.61 -37.81 -16.56
N ASP A 734 50.48 -38.64 -15.99
CA ASP A 734 51.94 -38.47 -15.94
C ASP A 734 52.42 -37.10 -15.42
N GLY A 735 51.62 -36.44 -14.57
CA GLY A 735 51.91 -35.10 -14.04
C GLY A 735 51.76 -33.95 -15.06
N SER A 736 51.33 -34.23 -16.29
CA SER A 736 51.22 -33.25 -17.39
C SER A 736 50.39 -32.01 -17.05
N THR A 737 49.27 -32.19 -16.35
CA THR A 737 48.37 -31.09 -15.96
C THR A 737 49.01 -30.25 -14.85
N LEU A 738 49.69 -30.88 -13.90
CA LEU A 738 50.47 -30.20 -12.87
C LEU A 738 51.59 -29.36 -13.51
N LYS A 739 52.39 -29.95 -14.40
CA LYS A 739 53.53 -29.29 -15.05
C LYS A 739 53.10 -28.13 -15.94
N ALA A 740 51.96 -28.24 -16.63
CA ALA A 740 51.38 -27.14 -17.40
C ALA A 740 50.99 -25.95 -16.49
N ILE A 741 50.44 -26.21 -15.30
CA ILE A 741 50.14 -25.16 -14.32
C ILE A 741 51.44 -24.50 -13.84
N GLU A 742 52.47 -25.28 -13.49
CA GLU A 742 53.76 -24.74 -13.05
C GLU A 742 54.39 -23.82 -14.11
N LEU A 743 54.47 -24.27 -15.37
CA LEU A 743 55.09 -23.50 -16.46
C LEU A 743 54.31 -22.23 -16.80
N LEU A 744 52.98 -22.28 -16.81
CA LEU A 744 52.16 -21.10 -17.13
C LEU A 744 52.18 -20.05 -16.00
N THR A 745 52.16 -20.49 -14.75
CA THR A 745 52.05 -19.60 -13.58
C THR A 745 53.39 -19.23 -12.94
N GLN A 746 54.48 -19.91 -13.29
CA GLN A 746 55.79 -19.81 -12.62
C GLN A 746 55.74 -20.16 -11.12
N CYS A 747 54.73 -20.94 -10.71
CA CYS A 747 54.62 -21.51 -9.37
C CYS A 747 55.15 -22.95 -9.33
N TYR A 748 55.62 -23.38 -8.16
CA TYR A 748 55.80 -24.79 -7.81
C TYR A 748 54.53 -25.33 -7.13
N VAL A 749 54.06 -26.52 -7.49
CA VAL A 749 52.77 -27.06 -7.01
C VAL A 749 52.92 -28.51 -6.51
N LEU A 750 52.70 -28.75 -5.21
CA LEU A 750 52.75 -30.07 -4.59
C LEU A 750 51.37 -30.53 -4.10
N VAL A 751 50.81 -31.57 -4.73
CA VAL A 751 49.51 -32.16 -4.37
C VAL A 751 49.71 -33.33 -3.41
N GLN A 752 49.51 -33.13 -2.10
CA GLN A 752 49.76 -34.16 -1.08
C GLN A 752 48.58 -34.34 -0.10
N GLY A 753 48.09 -35.58 0.02
CA GLY A 753 47.03 -35.95 0.96
C GLY A 753 45.69 -35.27 0.67
N SER A 754 45.32 -34.33 1.53
CA SER A 754 44.09 -33.50 1.48
C SER A 754 44.36 -32.01 1.32
N THR A 755 45.57 -31.65 0.89
CA THR A 755 46.07 -30.28 0.70
C THR A 755 46.83 -30.15 -0.63
N VAL A 756 46.85 -28.96 -1.20
CA VAL A 756 47.76 -28.59 -2.29
C VAL A 756 48.62 -27.43 -1.80
N SER A 757 49.93 -27.64 -1.74
CA SER A 757 50.91 -26.61 -1.39
C SER A 757 51.39 -25.92 -2.65
N VAL A 758 51.48 -24.59 -2.65
CA VAL A 758 51.89 -23.77 -3.80
C VAL A 758 52.95 -22.77 -3.34
N MET A 759 53.93 -22.49 -4.19
CA MET A 759 54.93 -21.43 -3.97
C MET A 759 55.13 -20.63 -5.26
N GLY A 760 55.24 -19.31 -5.15
CA GLY A 760 55.53 -18.42 -6.30
C GLY A 760 54.98 -17.01 -6.12
N PRO A 761 54.96 -16.20 -7.20
CA PRO A 761 54.50 -14.81 -7.16
C PRO A 761 53.02 -14.67 -6.76
N HIS A 762 52.69 -13.66 -5.95
CA HIS A 762 51.35 -13.50 -5.37
C HIS A 762 50.21 -13.45 -6.42
N LYS A 763 50.41 -12.78 -7.57
CA LYS A 763 49.44 -12.77 -8.68
C LYS A 763 49.14 -14.20 -9.18
N SER A 764 50.19 -15.02 -9.35
CA SER A 764 50.10 -16.41 -9.80
C SER A 764 49.45 -17.34 -8.77
N LEU A 765 49.69 -17.14 -7.48
CA LEU A 765 49.06 -17.93 -6.41
C LEU A 765 47.52 -17.86 -6.48
N LYS A 766 46.96 -16.67 -6.76
CA LYS A 766 45.50 -16.49 -6.91
C LYS A 766 44.91 -17.35 -8.03
N GLU A 767 45.57 -17.43 -9.18
CA GLU A 767 45.11 -18.27 -10.31
C GLU A 767 45.31 -19.77 -10.04
N VAL A 768 46.42 -20.20 -9.42
CA VAL A 768 46.58 -21.62 -9.02
C VAL A 768 45.49 -22.04 -8.01
N ARG A 769 45.19 -21.19 -7.02
CA ARG A 769 44.09 -21.39 -6.07
C ARG A 769 42.74 -21.52 -6.80
N ARG A 770 42.46 -20.65 -7.77
CA ARG A 770 41.24 -20.70 -8.60
C ARG A 770 41.13 -22.03 -9.36
N ILE A 771 42.21 -22.49 -10.01
CA ILE A 771 42.28 -23.79 -10.71
C ILE A 771 41.97 -24.97 -9.78
N VAL A 772 42.64 -25.02 -8.62
CA VAL A 772 42.49 -26.12 -7.65
C VAL A 772 41.07 -26.19 -7.09
N LEU A 773 40.48 -25.05 -6.71
CA LEU A 773 39.12 -24.99 -6.17
C LEU A 773 38.07 -25.30 -7.25
N ASP A 774 38.22 -24.80 -8.47
CA ASP A 774 37.28 -25.08 -9.56
C ASP A 774 37.34 -26.55 -10.02
N CYS A 775 38.52 -27.17 -9.99
CA CYS A 775 38.66 -28.62 -10.20
C CYS A 775 37.86 -29.42 -9.16
N MET A 776 37.95 -29.02 -7.89
CA MET A 776 37.16 -29.60 -6.80
C MET A 776 35.66 -29.31 -6.94
N LYS A 777 35.26 -28.18 -7.54
CA LYS A 777 33.87 -27.84 -7.94
C LYS A 777 33.38 -28.56 -9.22
N ASN A 778 34.12 -29.54 -9.74
CA ASN A 778 33.82 -30.38 -10.91
C ASN A 778 34.20 -29.84 -12.30
N ILE A 779 34.76 -28.63 -12.40
CA ILE A 779 35.30 -28.12 -13.68
C ILE A 779 36.57 -28.94 -14.03
N HIS A 780 36.95 -29.01 -15.32
CA HIS A 780 38.24 -29.63 -15.69
C HIS A 780 39.35 -28.58 -15.66
N PRO A 781 40.51 -28.81 -15.01
CA PRO A 781 41.58 -27.81 -14.91
C PRO A 781 42.10 -27.37 -16.28
N ILE A 782 42.05 -28.25 -17.29
CA ILE A 782 42.37 -27.94 -18.70
C ILE A 782 41.61 -26.71 -19.23
N TYR A 783 40.36 -26.44 -18.80
CA TYR A 783 39.65 -25.22 -19.23
C TYR A 783 40.31 -23.95 -18.69
N ARG A 784 40.71 -23.94 -17.41
CA ARG A 784 41.44 -22.81 -16.80
C ARG A 784 42.89 -22.71 -17.29
N ILE A 785 43.52 -23.83 -17.66
CA ILE A 785 44.82 -23.85 -18.33
C ILE A 785 44.71 -23.19 -19.72
N LYS A 786 43.69 -23.52 -20.52
CA LYS A 786 43.42 -22.84 -21.80
C LYS A 786 43.10 -21.35 -21.61
N GLU A 787 42.32 -21.00 -20.58
CA GLU A 787 42.07 -19.61 -20.21
C GLU A 787 43.37 -18.86 -19.89
N LEU A 788 44.28 -19.43 -19.10
CA LEU A 788 45.60 -18.85 -18.81
C LEU A 788 46.50 -18.74 -20.05
N MET A 789 46.48 -19.73 -20.95
CA MET A 789 47.22 -19.65 -22.22
C MET A 789 46.73 -18.45 -23.05
N ILE A 790 45.41 -18.33 -23.24
CA ILE A 790 44.81 -17.22 -24.00
C ILE A 790 45.10 -15.87 -23.33
N ARG A 791 44.93 -15.77 -22.00
CA ARG A 791 45.30 -14.56 -21.22
C ARG A 791 46.77 -14.18 -21.39
N ARG A 792 47.70 -15.16 -21.42
CA ARG A 792 49.14 -14.92 -21.54
C ARG A 792 49.59 -14.53 -22.95
N GLU A 793 48.84 -14.90 -23.99
CA GLU A 793 49.07 -14.40 -25.34
C GLU A 793 48.47 -13.00 -25.51
N LEU A 794 47.21 -12.76 -25.12
CA LEU A 794 46.56 -11.44 -25.17
C LEU A 794 47.33 -10.38 -24.36
N ALA A 795 47.92 -10.75 -23.23
CA ALA A 795 48.75 -9.86 -22.41
C ALA A 795 50.06 -9.38 -23.10
N LYS A 796 50.42 -9.91 -24.27
CA LYS A 796 51.55 -9.43 -25.08
C LYS A 796 51.15 -8.29 -26.01
N ASP A 797 49.87 -8.18 -26.37
CA ASP A 797 49.37 -7.18 -27.32
C ASP A 797 49.04 -5.88 -26.59
N PRO A 798 49.88 -4.82 -26.68
CA PRO A 798 49.69 -3.59 -25.89
C PRO A 798 48.39 -2.85 -26.24
N LYS A 799 47.81 -3.11 -27.42
CA LYS A 799 46.54 -2.53 -27.87
C LYS A 799 45.32 -3.09 -27.13
N LEU A 800 45.41 -4.31 -26.60
CA LEU A 800 44.30 -5.01 -25.92
C LEU A 800 44.42 -4.93 -24.39
N ALA A 801 45.46 -4.31 -23.85
CA ALA A 801 45.75 -4.29 -22.41
C ALA A 801 44.69 -3.57 -21.56
N THR A 802 43.87 -2.70 -22.17
CA THR A 802 42.80 -1.91 -21.52
C THR A 802 41.39 -2.44 -21.82
N GLU A 803 41.22 -3.46 -22.66
CA GLU A 803 39.92 -4.01 -23.03
C GLU A 803 39.58 -5.29 -22.24
N SER A 804 38.28 -5.57 -21.99
CA SER A 804 37.89 -6.85 -21.39
C SER A 804 38.06 -8.01 -22.36
N TRP A 805 38.89 -8.98 -21.96
CA TRP A 805 39.16 -10.18 -22.75
C TRP A 805 38.03 -11.23 -22.73
N ASP A 806 36.92 -11.01 -22.03
CA ASP A 806 35.83 -11.99 -21.85
C ASP A 806 35.18 -12.49 -23.17
N ARG A 807 35.36 -11.73 -24.28
CA ARG A 807 35.00 -12.14 -25.65
C ARG A 807 35.90 -13.26 -26.20
N PHE A 808 37.17 -13.27 -25.82
CA PHE A 808 38.19 -14.23 -26.27
C PHE A 808 38.33 -15.43 -25.32
N LEU A 809 37.88 -15.32 -24.07
CA LEU A 809 37.95 -16.41 -23.11
C LEU A 809 36.86 -17.48 -23.37
N PRO A 810 37.18 -18.78 -23.28
CA PRO A 810 36.26 -19.86 -23.63
C PRO A 810 35.15 -20.00 -22.57
N GLN A 811 33.98 -19.41 -22.84
CA GLN A 811 32.86 -19.39 -21.91
C GLN A 811 32.28 -20.79 -21.64
N PHE A 812 32.13 -21.12 -20.35
CA PHE A 812 31.62 -22.43 -19.91
C PHE A 812 30.08 -22.48 -20.00
N ARG A 813 29.55 -22.90 -21.15
CA ARG A 813 28.13 -23.25 -21.29
C ARG A 813 27.78 -24.43 -20.38
N LYS A 814 27.02 -24.17 -19.31
CA LYS A 814 26.42 -25.22 -18.48
C LYS A 814 25.33 -25.94 -19.27
N ASN A 815 25.67 -27.00 -19.99
CA ASN A 815 24.70 -27.82 -20.73
C ASN A 815 23.76 -28.57 -19.76
N HIS A 816 22.69 -27.88 -19.31
CA HIS A 816 21.57 -28.42 -18.53
C HIS A 816 20.59 -29.26 -19.39
N LEU A 817 21.12 -30.02 -20.35
CA LEU A 817 20.41 -30.96 -21.23
C LEU A 817 19.92 -32.20 -20.45
N LYS A 818 19.13 -31.98 -19.40
CA LYS A 818 18.64 -33.01 -18.46
C LYS A 818 17.21 -32.81 -18.00
N THR A 819 16.58 -31.68 -18.32
CA THR A 819 15.14 -31.46 -18.10
C THR A 819 14.31 -32.06 -19.25
N SER A 820 14.78 -31.94 -20.50
CA SER A 820 14.20 -32.57 -21.69
C SER A 820 14.17 -34.09 -21.59
N ASP A 821 15.34 -34.73 -21.61
CA ASP A 821 15.50 -36.17 -21.87
C ASP A 821 14.92 -37.02 -20.73
N LYS A 822 14.98 -36.53 -19.49
CA LYS A 822 14.34 -37.16 -18.34
C LYS A 822 12.81 -37.03 -18.37
N THR A 823 12.28 -35.95 -18.95
CA THR A 823 10.83 -35.76 -19.11
C THR A 823 10.32 -36.59 -20.27
N ALA A 824 11.03 -36.62 -21.41
CA ALA A 824 10.74 -37.52 -22.53
C ALA A 824 10.66 -38.99 -22.07
N LYS A 825 11.71 -39.51 -21.42
CA LYS A 825 11.72 -40.89 -20.88
C LYS A 825 10.75 -41.14 -19.71
N LYS A 826 10.23 -40.08 -19.08
CA LYS A 826 9.11 -40.18 -18.11
C LYS A 826 7.78 -40.28 -18.85
N ASN A 827 7.61 -39.52 -19.93
CA ASN A 827 6.39 -39.45 -20.73
C ASN A 827 6.19 -40.72 -21.56
N GLU A 828 7.20 -41.23 -22.28
CA GLU A 828 7.15 -42.55 -22.96
C GLU A 828 6.67 -43.66 -22.00
N ARG A 829 7.19 -43.64 -20.77
CA ARG A 829 6.84 -44.62 -19.73
C ARG A 829 5.45 -44.40 -19.14
N LEU A 830 4.93 -43.17 -19.18
CA LEU A 830 3.56 -42.84 -18.78
C LEU A 830 2.56 -43.25 -19.88
N GLU A 831 2.90 -43.00 -21.15
CA GLU A 831 2.13 -43.38 -22.33
C GLU A 831 2.01 -44.91 -22.44
N ALA A 832 3.12 -45.65 -22.33
CA ALA A 832 3.10 -47.11 -22.29
C ALA A 832 2.26 -47.67 -21.11
N LYS A 833 2.31 -47.02 -19.94
CA LYS A 833 1.48 -47.39 -18.79
C LYS A 833 -0.01 -47.08 -19.04
N ASN A 834 -0.32 -45.94 -19.64
CA ASN A 834 -1.69 -45.52 -19.91
C ASN A 834 -2.32 -46.35 -21.03
N ALA A 835 -1.59 -46.70 -22.09
CA ALA A 835 -2.04 -47.64 -23.11
C ALA A 835 -2.44 -49.00 -22.52
N ALA A 836 -1.62 -49.53 -21.59
CA ALA A 836 -1.94 -50.76 -20.86
C ALA A 836 -3.17 -50.62 -19.91
N ARG A 837 -3.49 -49.41 -19.42
CA ARG A 837 -4.71 -49.16 -18.63
C ARG A 837 -5.95 -49.02 -19.50
N THR A 838 -5.85 -48.34 -20.65
CA THR A 838 -6.94 -48.26 -21.63
C THR A 838 -7.31 -49.65 -22.14
N ALA A 839 -6.33 -50.50 -22.43
CA ALA A 839 -6.55 -51.92 -22.78
C ALA A 839 -7.20 -52.76 -21.66
N ALA A 840 -7.16 -52.28 -20.42
CA ALA A 840 -7.80 -52.89 -19.24
C ALA A 840 -9.07 -52.13 -18.79
N GLY A 841 -9.59 -51.20 -19.59
CA GLY A 841 -10.81 -50.42 -19.27
C GLY A 841 -10.67 -49.42 -18.11
N LEU A 842 -9.44 -49.10 -17.69
CA LEU A 842 -9.16 -48.20 -16.56
C LEU A 842 -8.84 -46.77 -17.03
N PRO A 843 -9.24 -45.73 -16.26
CA PRO A 843 -8.98 -44.34 -16.64
C PRO A 843 -7.49 -44.00 -16.72
N ILE A 844 -7.19 -43.09 -17.65
CA ILE A 844 -5.86 -42.58 -17.99
C ILE A 844 -5.33 -41.70 -16.84
N GLU A 845 -4.05 -41.84 -16.49
CA GLU A 845 -3.43 -41.11 -15.37
C GLU A 845 -2.60 -39.92 -15.90
N SER A 846 -2.87 -38.70 -15.42
CA SER A 846 -2.18 -37.51 -15.93
C SER A 846 -0.76 -37.36 -15.37
N SER A 847 0.06 -36.57 -16.05
CA SER A 847 1.42 -36.25 -15.60
C SER A 847 1.46 -35.41 -14.31
N ALA A 848 0.36 -34.71 -14.00
CA ALA A 848 0.17 -33.91 -12.79
C ALA A 848 -0.19 -34.78 -11.57
N ASP A 849 -1.10 -35.75 -11.72
CA ASP A 849 -1.51 -36.67 -10.63
C ASP A 849 -0.31 -37.42 -10.04
N VAL A 850 0.60 -37.85 -10.92
CA VAL A 850 1.84 -38.56 -10.56
C VAL A 850 2.88 -37.64 -9.90
N ALA A 851 2.80 -36.32 -10.12
CA ALA A 851 3.66 -35.34 -9.46
C ALA A 851 3.14 -34.97 -8.05
N ALA A 852 1.83 -34.85 -7.89
CA ALA A 852 1.18 -34.59 -6.60
C ALA A 852 1.38 -35.76 -5.61
N LYS A 853 1.24 -37.01 -6.08
CA LYS A 853 1.36 -38.22 -5.25
C LYS A 853 2.82 -38.64 -4.98
N LYS A 854 3.63 -37.73 -4.42
CA LYS A 854 4.81 -38.15 -3.64
C LYS A 854 4.31 -39.00 -2.47
N LYS A 855 4.76 -40.26 -2.38
CA LYS A 855 4.37 -41.15 -1.28
C LYS A 855 4.77 -40.53 0.06
N VAL A 856 3.79 -40.21 0.90
CA VAL A 856 4.01 -39.84 2.30
C VAL A 856 4.72 -41.01 2.98
N TYR A 857 5.77 -40.74 3.74
CA TYR A 857 6.48 -41.77 4.49
C TYR A 857 5.62 -42.20 5.68
N THR A 858 5.10 -43.43 5.62
CA THR A 858 4.59 -44.15 6.79
C THR A 858 5.74 -44.97 7.40
N PRO A 859 5.93 -44.94 8.73
CA PRO A 859 6.85 -45.85 9.41
C PRO A 859 6.32 -47.30 9.43
N PHE A 860 5.00 -47.49 9.29
CA PHE A 860 4.35 -48.79 9.22
C PHE A 860 4.46 -49.36 7.80
N PRO A 861 4.93 -50.60 7.61
CA PRO A 861 4.88 -51.29 6.32
C PRO A 861 3.43 -51.61 5.93
N PRO A 862 3.11 -51.70 4.63
CA PRO A 862 1.81 -52.21 4.20
C PRO A 862 1.65 -53.69 4.58
N ALA A 863 0.40 -54.13 4.75
CA ALA A 863 0.08 -55.54 4.95
C ALA A 863 0.62 -56.40 3.79
N GLN A 864 1.02 -57.64 4.10
CA GLN A 864 1.45 -58.61 3.10
C GLN A 864 0.23 -59.11 2.31
N LEU A 865 0.40 -59.39 1.02
CA LEU A 865 -0.68 -59.92 0.18
C LEU A 865 -0.95 -61.39 0.61
N PRO A 866 -2.18 -61.74 1.03
CA PRO A 866 -2.49 -63.06 1.56
C PRO A 866 -2.25 -64.18 0.54
N ARG A 867 -1.80 -65.33 1.01
CA ARG A 867 -1.49 -66.49 0.16
C ARG A 867 -2.79 -67.09 -0.36
N LYS A 868 -2.68 -67.89 -1.44
CA LYS A 868 -3.82 -68.66 -1.96
C LYS A 868 -4.45 -69.61 -0.95
N VAL A 869 -3.68 -70.05 0.07
CA VAL A 869 -4.19 -70.87 1.18
C VAL A 869 -5.08 -70.02 2.09
N ASP A 870 -4.59 -68.85 2.50
CA ASP A 870 -5.28 -67.90 3.37
C ASP A 870 -6.63 -67.47 2.75
N LEU A 871 -6.62 -67.07 1.47
CA LEU A 871 -7.84 -66.74 0.69
C LEU A 871 -8.82 -67.93 0.54
N GLN A 872 -8.32 -69.17 0.59
CA GLN A 872 -9.16 -70.38 0.55
C GLN A 872 -9.73 -70.73 1.93
N LEU A 873 -9.04 -70.40 3.01
CA LEU A 873 -9.54 -70.52 4.38
C LEU A 873 -10.65 -69.48 4.61
N GLU A 874 -10.42 -68.22 4.23
CA GLU A 874 -11.41 -67.11 4.31
C GLU A 874 -12.71 -67.42 3.54
N SER A 875 -12.60 -67.94 2.31
CA SER A 875 -13.77 -68.30 1.49
C SER A 875 -14.46 -69.61 1.91
N GLY A 876 -13.94 -70.31 2.92
CA GLY A 876 -14.38 -71.65 3.32
C GLY A 876 -14.07 -72.76 2.30
N GLU A 877 -13.57 -72.41 1.10
CA GLU A 877 -13.28 -73.37 0.04
C GLU A 877 -12.18 -74.36 0.40
N TYR A 878 -11.28 -74.04 1.32
CA TYR A 878 -10.22 -74.94 1.78
C TYR A 878 -10.79 -76.22 2.41
N PHE A 879 -11.93 -76.11 3.11
CA PHE A 879 -12.55 -77.21 3.85
C PHE A 879 -13.44 -78.12 2.97
N LEU A 880 -13.91 -77.63 1.82
CA LEU A 880 -14.77 -78.39 0.91
C LEU A 880 -13.99 -79.46 0.13
N LYS A 881 -14.44 -80.71 0.22
CA LYS A 881 -13.86 -81.85 -0.50
C LYS A 881 -14.10 -81.71 -2.01
N LYS A 882 -13.22 -82.33 -2.80
CA LYS A 882 -13.25 -82.22 -4.28
C LYS A 882 -14.61 -82.58 -4.90
N HIS A 883 -15.33 -83.56 -4.34
CA HIS A 883 -16.65 -83.96 -4.83
C HIS A 883 -17.75 -82.93 -4.47
N GLU A 884 -17.70 -82.32 -3.29
CA GLU A 884 -18.61 -81.25 -2.85
C GLU A 884 -18.46 -80.00 -3.75
N LYS A 885 -17.21 -79.65 -4.12
CA LYS A 885 -16.95 -78.56 -5.09
C LYS A 885 -17.55 -78.85 -6.46
N ILE A 886 -17.36 -80.08 -6.99
CA ILE A 886 -17.95 -80.50 -8.27
C ILE A 886 -19.49 -80.49 -8.21
N ALA A 887 -20.08 -80.93 -7.09
CA ALA A 887 -21.53 -80.87 -6.88
C ALA A 887 -22.04 -79.41 -6.91
N LYS A 888 -21.41 -78.50 -6.15
CA LYS A 888 -21.75 -77.06 -6.11
C LYS A 888 -21.62 -76.41 -7.49
N GLU A 889 -20.56 -76.72 -8.25
CA GLU A 889 -20.39 -76.23 -9.61
C GLU A 889 -21.45 -76.79 -10.57
N SER A 890 -21.79 -78.08 -10.46
CA SER A 890 -22.83 -78.72 -11.29
C SER A 890 -24.23 -78.11 -11.03
N ALA A 891 -24.53 -77.74 -9.79
CA ALA A 891 -25.76 -77.04 -9.42
C ALA A 891 -25.81 -75.64 -10.05
N GLN A 892 -24.74 -74.85 -9.93
CA GLN A 892 -24.64 -73.53 -10.58
C GLN A 892 -24.74 -73.62 -12.11
N ARG A 893 -24.15 -74.65 -12.74
CA ARG A 893 -24.28 -74.89 -14.18
C ARG A 893 -25.73 -75.23 -14.58
N ARG A 894 -26.44 -76.05 -13.80
CA ARG A 894 -27.87 -76.36 -14.02
C ARG A 894 -28.75 -75.12 -13.87
N GLN A 895 -28.52 -74.30 -12.84
CA GLN A 895 -29.27 -73.07 -12.59
C GLN A 895 -29.13 -72.07 -13.75
N LYS A 896 -27.91 -71.86 -14.25
CA LYS A 896 -27.67 -71.01 -15.44
C LYS A 896 -28.29 -71.58 -16.72
N GLN A 897 -28.41 -72.91 -16.83
CA GLN A 897 -29.12 -73.54 -17.96
C GLN A 897 -30.63 -73.30 -17.88
N THR A 898 -31.26 -73.39 -16.70
CA THR A 898 -32.69 -73.07 -16.56
C THR A 898 -32.98 -71.59 -16.86
N GLU A 899 -32.19 -70.66 -16.30
CA GLU A 899 -32.30 -69.21 -16.58
C GLU A 899 -32.17 -68.91 -18.08
N SER A 900 -31.22 -69.56 -18.78
CA SER A 900 -31.02 -69.38 -20.22
C SER A 900 -32.14 -69.99 -21.08
N MET A 901 -32.76 -71.09 -20.64
CA MET A 901 -33.91 -71.68 -21.33
C MET A 901 -35.17 -70.83 -21.16
N GLU A 902 -35.40 -70.27 -19.98
CA GLU A 902 -36.52 -69.36 -19.72
C GLU A 902 -36.41 -68.07 -20.54
N LYS A 903 -35.22 -67.44 -20.58
CA LYS A 903 -34.98 -66.26 -21.42
C LYS A 903 -35.25 -66.54 -22.91
N ARG A 904 -34.75 -67.67 -23.43
CA ARG A 904 -35.02 -68.10 -24.82
C ARG A 904 -36.48 -68.41 -25.09
N ARG A 905 -37.26 -68.81 -24.07
CA ARG A 905 -38.70 -69.04 -24.20
C ARG A 905 -39.47 -67.71 -24.26
N ALA A 906 -39.06 -66.71 -23.49
CA ALA A 906 -39.62 -65.36 -23.54
C ALA A 906 -39.33 -64.68 -24.90
N GLU A 907 -38.06 -64.66 -25.33
CA GLU A 907 -37.63 -64.13 -26.64
C GLU A 907 -38.42 -64.74 -27.82
N ARG A 908 -38.75 -66.05 -27.73
CA ARG A 908 -39.58 -66.72 -28.74
C ARG A 908 -41.05 -66.32 -28.68
N ALA A 909 -41.59 -66.00 -27.50
CA ALA A 909 -42.99 -65.61 -27.35
C ALA A 909 -43.25 -64.21 -27.91
N GLU A 910 -42.33 -63.26 -27.66
CA GLU A 910 -42.40 -61.91 -28.22
C GLU A 910 -42.36 -61.94 -29.76
N ALA A 911 -41.53 -62.78 -30.36
CA ALA A 911 -41.39 -62.92 -31.80
C ALA A 911 -42.62 -63.50 -32.54
N PHE A 912 -43.65 -63.97 -31.83
CA PHE A 912 -44.92 -64.46 -32.42
C PHE A 912 -46.08 -63.45 -32.32
N VAL A 913 -45.88 -62.28 -31.72
CA VAL A 913 -46.89 -61.21 -31.65
C VAL A 913 -46.59 -60.19 -32.75
N ALA A 914 -47.54 -59.98 -33.67
CA ALA A 914 -47.40 -58.98 -34.71
C ALA A 914 -47.47 -57.55 -34.12
N PRO A 915 -46.59 -56.61 -34.54
CA PRO A 915 -46.70 -55.21 -34.15
C PRO A 915 -47.93 -54.56 -34.80
N ALA A 916 -48.52 -53.58 -34.11
CA ALA A 916 -49.68 -52.83 -34.61
C ALA A 916 -49.26 -51.52 -35.30
N GLU A 917 -49.99 -51.13 -36.35
CA GLU A 917 -49.82 -49.87 -37.07
C GLU A 917 -51.13 -49.04 -36.99
N ASP A 918 -51.02 -47.75 -36.65
CA ASP A 918 -52.16 -46.84 -36.49
C ASP A 918 -52.53 -46.11 -37.80
N ALA A 919 -53.82 -46.03 -38.09
CA ALA A 919 -54.35 -45.29 -39.25
C ALA A 919 -54.44 -43.77 -39.00
N ALA A 920 -54.28 -42.97 -40.05
CA ALA A 920 -54.18 -41.51 -39.94
C ALA A 920 -55.52 -40.81 -39.53
N PRO A 921 -55.47 -39.80 -38.64
CA PRO A 921 -56.67 -39.29 -37.94
C PRO A 921 -57.52 -38.26 -38.70
N THR A 922 -58.84 -38.35 -38.51
CA THR A 922 -59.87 -37.52 -39.14
C THR A 922 -59.98 -36.09 -38.56
N VAL A 923 -60.63 -35.19 -39.30
CA VAL A 923 -60.65 -33.73 -39.03
C VAL A 923 -61.22 -33.34 -37.65
N GLU A 924 -62.11 -34.14 -37.06
CA GLU A 924 -62.67 -33.85 -35.73
C GLU A 924 -61.64 -33.95 -34.60
N GLU A 925 -60.63 -34.82 -34.72
CA GLU A 925 -59.55 -34.91 -33.72
C GLU A 925 -58.69 -33.65 -33.72
N LYS A 926 -58.48 -33.01 -34.88
CA LYS A 926 -57.82 -31.70 -34.97
C LYS A 926 -58.61 -30.61 -34.26
N ARG A 927 -59.96 -30.67 -34.26
CA ARG A 927 -60.81 -29.77 -33.46
C ARG A 927 -60.74 -30.06 -31.96
N LYS A 928 -60.62 -31.33 -31.54
CA LYS A 928 -60.39 -31.69 -30.12
C LYS A 928 -59.03 -31.22 -29.60
N ARG A 929 -57.94 -31.39 -30.38
CA ARG A 929 -56.60 -30.88 -29.99
C ARG A 929 -56.59 -29.36 -29.81
N LYS A 930 -57.20 -28.60 -30.72
CA LYS A 930 -57.26 -27.11 -30.64
C LYS A 930 -58.07 -26.56 -29.45
N ARG A 931 -58.75 -27.42 -28.66
CA ARG A 931 -59.40 -27.07 -27.39
C ARG A 931 -58.62 -27.51 -26.14
N LYS A 932 -57.47 -28.18 -26.29
CA LYS A 932 -56.65 -28.65 -25.16
C LYS A 932 -55.37 -27.83 -24.95
N ASP A 933 -54.84 -27.18 -25.98
CA ASP A 933 -53.68 -26.27 -25.85
C ASP A 933 -54.05 -24.93 -25.16
N MET A 934 -55.31 -24.49 -25.27
CA MET A 934 -55.85 -23.24 -24.68
C MET A 934 -56.06 -23.32 -23.15
N GLY A 935 -55.18 -24.02 -22.44
CA GLY A 935 -55.29 -24.27 -21.00
C GLY A 935 -53.97 -24.54 -20.27
N SER A 936 -52.82 -24.34 -20.94
CA SER A 936 -51.50 -24.58 -20.37
C SER A 936 -50.47 -23.48 -20.72
N GLU A 937 -50.92 -22.23 -20.79
CA GLU A 937 -50.03 -21.05 -20.76
C GLU A 937 -50.03 -20.42 -19.35
N MET A 938 -49.22 -20.98 -18.46
CA MET A 938 -48.70 -20.28 -17.27
C MET A 938 -47.39 -20.94 -16.84
N THR A 939 -46.46 -20.13 -16.33
CA THR A 939 -45.15 -20.54 -15.76
C THR A 939 -44.31 -21.47 -16.64
N ARG A 940 -43.64 -20.87 -17.63
CA ARG A 940 -42.33 -21.33 -18.09
C ARG A 940 -41.30 -20.25 -17.77
N ASP A 941 -40.04 -20.68 -17.65
CA ASP A 941 -38.87 -19.90 -17.24
C ASP A 941 -38.84 -19.48 -15.74
N GLN A 942 -37.63 -19.40 -15.20
CA GLN A 942 -37.29 -19.31 -13.76
C GLN A 942 -37.71 -20.49 -12.86
N GLN A 943 -36.80 -21.45 -12.67
CA GLN A 943 -36.25 -21.74 -11.32
C GLN A 943 -35.02 -22.66 -11.41
N GLU A 944 -33.85 -22.05 -11.64
CA GLU A 944 -32.61 -22.62 -11.10
C GLU A 944 -32.54 -22.36 -9.58
N ALA A 945 -31.74 -23.17 -8.87
CA ALA A 945 -31.24 -22.90 -7.52
C ALA A 945 -32.21 -22.82 -6.31
N VAL A 946 -32.96 -23.90 -6.01
CA VAL A 946 -33.19 -24.34 -4.60
C VAL A 946 -33.16 -25.88 -4.53
N GLY A 947 -32.51 -26.47 -3.52
CA GLY A 947 -32.71 -27.90 -3.22
C GLY A 947 -31.68 -28.61 -2.34
N THR A 948 -30.44 -28.13 -2.26
CA THR A 948 -29.30 -28.81 -1.61
C THR A 948 -29.30 -28.77 -0.06
N LYS A 949 -30.39 -29.20 0.61
CA LYS A 949 -30.45 -29.57 2.04
C LYS A 949 -31.83 -30.11 2.49
N LYS A 950 -32.23 -31.34 2.12
CA LYS A 950 -33.26 -32.11 2.91
C LYS A 950 -33.38 -33.64 2.66
N SER A 951 -32.30 -34.34 2.31
CA SER A 951 -32.26 -35.82 2.30
C SER A 951 -31.71 -36.48 3.59
N LYS A 952 -31.38 -35.68 4.63
CA LYS A 952 -31.00 -36.15 5.98
C LYS A 952 -32.21 -36.69 6.77
N LYS A 953 -32.90 -37.74 6.30
CA LYS A 953 -33.81 -38.57 7.13
C LYS A 953 -34.27 -39.95 6.59
N LYS A 954 -33.43 -40.71 5.85
CA LYS A 954 -33.74 -42.15 5.60
C LYS A 954 -32.55 -43.12 5.36
N LYS A 955 -31.36 -42.81 5.86
CA LYS A 955 -30.26 -43.78 6.08
C LYS A 955 -29.64 -43.55 7.47
N HIS A 956 -30.36 -43.98 8.51
CA HIS A 956 -29.89 -44.01 9.89
C HIS A 956 -30.62 -45.13 10.65
N LYS A 957 -30.36 -46.35 10.20
CA LYS A 957 -30.63 -47.65 10.85
C LYS A 957 -29.93 -48.72 9.99
N VAL A 958 -29.45 -49.79 10.62
CA VAL A 958 -28.57 -50.81 10.02
C VAL A 958 -27.18 -50.25 9.64
N GLU A 959 -26.39 -49.92 10.66
CA GLU A 959 -24.92 -50.00 10.73
C GLU A 959 -24.48 -49.56 12.15
N GLU A 960 -25.03 -50.23 13.18
CA GLU A 960 -24.73 -49.99 14.61
C GLU A 960 -25.01 -51.28 15.42
N GLU A 961 -24.55 -52.43 14.93
CA GLU A 961 -24.78 -53.73 15.58
C GLU A 961 -23.73 -54.80 15.20
N GLU A 962 -22.42 -54.44 15.16
CA GLU A 962 -21.34 -55.44 15.02
C GLU A 962 -19.97 -54.97 15.58
N GLU A 963 -19.91 -54.57 16.85
CA GLU A 963 -18.64 -54.55 17.61
C GLU A 963 -18.87 -54.97 19.07
N LYS A 964 -18.50 -56.23 19.38
CA LYS A 964 -18.50 -56.80 20.74
C LYS A 964 -17.61 -58.04 20.82
#